data_AF-A0A9P7NCQ1-F1
#
_entry.id   AF-A0A9P7NCQ1-F1
#
_cell.length_a   1.000
_cell.length_b   1.000
_cell.length_c   1.000
_cell.angle_alpha   90.00
_cell.angle_beta   90.00
_cell.angle_gamma   90.00
#
_symmetry.space_group_name_H-M   'P 1'
#
loop_
_entity.id
_entity.type
_entity.pdbx_description
1 polymer ?
#
loop_
_entity_poly.entity_id
_entity_poly.type
_entity_poly.pdbx_seq_one_letter_code
_entity_poly.pdbx_strand_id
1 'polypeptide(L)'
;MEDRKRAAIGGADDLAPPPSKRVAINGSKTKDDAVEMKEEGWVEAYTKGAIYRQMQEYSRKAATAESRLEELHKRCVHHDDHLRIIDAWWRQLLEEVELLAEAQILDNTATSDPPYLSGITFKDLNEFQTHLQDKGKTIKTKAESLLSRLSAQRDSLTPDAASLETKVNKLLAAQKDYMLKLDRLNTEKDQLSEQLNAATLRYFKAEKKLDRARSAQVQKLEQQAIANSTRPAGAAAAAATAGNAGSSDRNDVNGSADELLLKYEEVTAAAKKQKEQLDSILSELKTLQDENSTLKARRETWTDEDFIRTDVFKQFKAQNEDLIKRINNLEATNKHLREEAEKLQAERTAYKNQLEADANQVTQELEADIISRDQDLARVRSARDEILAENTQRKASMEQERNSMEHFKDLLSAKDDRIAALESQISRQQSTEDQDMTDADDNQELSHDELRQKYKKLQSDFQSINQELPSIEKAYKKMKDLAQKKVMDFVALEEKITLLIAEKSKADQKYFAARKDADTRNNEIRSLRHQNSKSAEIIAQLKDVEAQNRLLIGNLEKQVSDLKQTNSALTVENKKMESTSLEAVRRSDSLHRQISELTSLVKSRDNASAAIRERNTIQEAEVEKLKVRVEHAQKDRENWKSKALSNSSEEEEMLRPFGREGRQNNVIALDEMRTGRISRRHFAGMYIINYDEFGYTSDVKSV
;
A
#
# COMPACT_ATOMS: atom_id res chain seq x y z
N MET A 1 -41.56 -27.56 19.91
CA MET A 1 -41.19 -28.64 18.98
C MET A 1 -40.83 -27.98 17.66
N GLU A 2 -39.64 -27.38 17.63
CA GLU A 2 -38.42 -27.88 16.95
C GLU A 2 -38.28 -27.31 15.52
N ASP A 3 -37.97 -26.02 15.46
CA ASP A 3 -37.39 -25.40 14.27
C ASP A 3 -35.88 -25.65 14.26
N ARG A 4 -35.44 -26.52 13.34
CA ARG A 4 -34.05 -26.90 13.15
C ARG A 4 -33.27 -25.78 12.44
N LYS A 5 -32.51 -25.07 13.27
CA LYS A 5 -31.38 -24.19 12.96
C LYS A 5 -30.43 -24.86 11.94
N ARG A 6 -30.24 -24.23 10.77
CA ARG A 6 -29.18 -24.59 9.82
C ARG A 6 -27.85 -24.07 10.36
N ALA A 7 -26.86 -24.96 10.51
CA ALA A 7 -25.49 -24.61 10.85
C ALA A 7 -24.69 -24.33 9.57
N ALA A 8 -23.88 -23.29 9.60
CA ALA A 8 -22.93 -22.92 8.56
C ALA A 8 -21.69 -23.82 8.61
N ILE A 9 -21.33 -24.37 7.45
CA ILE A 9 -20.02 -24.93 7.07
C ILE A 9 -19.30 -23.77 6.34
N GLY A 10 -18.04 -23.42 6.52
CA GLY A 10 -16.91 -23.93 7.29
C GLY A 10 -15.67 -23.09 6.92
N GLY A 11 -14.60 -23.18 7.70
CA GLY A 11 -13.30 -22.57 7.41
C GLY A 11 -12.29 -22.96 8.50
N ALA A 12 -11.53 -24.02 8.22
CA ALA A 12 -10.59 -24.69 9.12
C ALA A 12 -9.23 -23.99 9.16
N ASP A 13 -8.59 -23.99 10.34
CA ASP A 13 -7.23 -24.53 10.55
C ASP A 13 -6.80 -24.24 12.01
N ASP A 14 -6.73 -25.28 12.86
CA ASP A 14 -5.55 -25.48 13.71
C ASP A 14 -5.45 -26.93 14.23
N LEU A 15 -4.21 -27.39 14.30
CA LEU A 15 -3.76 -28.77 14.41
C LEU A 15 -3.76 -29.30 15.86
N ALA A 16 -4.45 -30.41 16.11
CA ALA A 16 -4.03 -31.41 17.11
C ALA A 16 -4.77 -32.76 16.92
N PRO A 17 -4.08 -33.92 16.86
CA PRO A 17 -4.75 -35.21 16.77
C PRO A 17 -5.09 -35.76 18.16
N PRO A 18 -6.29 -36.31 18.41
CA PRO A 18 -6.53 -37.17 19.56
C PRO A 18 -6.20 -38.64 19.23
N PRO A 19 -5.82 -39.46 20.22
CA PRO A 19 -5.10 -40.70 20.02
C PRO A 19 -5.99 -41.93 19.76
N SER A 20 -5.42 -42.82 18.95
CA SER A 20 -5.87 -44.17 18.57
C SER A 20 -6.35 -45.04 19.74
N LYS A 21 -7.56 -45.59 19.65
CA LYS A 21 -7.94 -46.86 20.30
C LYS A 21 -8.09 -47.95 19.23
N ARG A 22 -7.13 -48.88 19.21
CA ARG A 22 -7.20 -50.15 18.51
C ARG A 22 -8.27 -51.04 19.15
N VAL A 23 -9.09 -51.68 18.33
CA VAL A 23 -9.70 -52.97 18.66
C VAL A 23 -9.45 -53.90 17.48
N ALA A 24 -8.62 -54.91 17.71
CA ALA A 24 -8.40 -56.03 16.82
C ALA A 24 -9.13 -57.24 17.40
N ILE A 25 -9.98 -57.91 16.61
CA ILE A 25 -10.45 -59.27 16.90
C ILE A 25 -10.40 -60.11 15.62
N ASN A 26 -9.31 -60.88 15.59
CA ASN A 26 -9.05 -62.24 15.11
C ASN A 26 -10.17 -63.04 14.41
N GLY A 27 -9.80 -63.72 13.31
CA GLY A 27 -10.59 -64.76 12.65
C GLY A 27 -9.82 -65.54 11.56
N SER A 28 -9.16 -66.63 11.98
CA SER A 28 -8.94 -67.93 11.31
C SER A 28 -8.62 -68.04 9.80
N LYS A 29 -7.50 -68.75 9.51
CA LYS A 29 -6.90 -69.12 8.23
C LYS A 29 -7.82 -69.88 7.25
N THR A 30 -7.88 -69.44 6.00
CA THR A 30 -7.72 -70.29 4.80
C THR A 30 -6.36 -69.98 4.19
N LYS A 31 -5.51 -71.00 4.03
CA LYS A 31 -4.07 -70.85 3.72
C LYS A 31 -3.77 -70.88 2.20
N ASP A 32 -4.79 -70.75 1.36
CA ASP A 32 -4.64 -70.43 -0.07
C ASP A 32 -5.53 -69.24 -0.49
N ASP A 33 -6.70 -69.02 0.11
CA ASP A 33 -7.45 -67.77 -0.13
C ASP A 33 -6.80 -66.54 0.50
N ALA A 34 -5.85 -66.67 1.42
CA ALA A 34 -5.22 -65.49 2.05
C ALA A 34 -4.34 -64.67 1.10
N VAL A 35 -3.95 -65.24 -0.04
CA VAL A 35 -3.26 -64.50 -1.12
C VAL A 35 -4.30 -63.88 -2.06
N GLU A 36 -5.32 -64.65 -2.47
CA GLU A 36 -6.43 -64.14 -3.31
C GLU A 36 -7.31 -63.10 -2.61
N MET A 37 -7.71 -63.27 -1.35
CA MET A 37 -8.42 -62.24 -0.55
C MET A 37 -7.57 -60.99 -0.28
N LYS A 38 -6.23 -61.14 -0.26
CA LYS A 38 -5.30 -60.02 -0.07
C LYS A 38 -5.03 -59.29 -1.38
N GLU A 39 -5.07 -60.01 -2.50
CA GLU A 39 -5.10 -59.45 -3.85
C GLU A 39 -6.46 -58.79 -4.14
N GLU A 40 -7.60 -59.41 -3.80
CA GLU A 40 -8.93 -58.82 -3.87
C GLU A 40 -9.03 -57.59 -2.97
N GLY A 41 -8.54 -57.65 -1.73
CA GLY A 41 -8.51 -56.49 -0.83
C GLY A 41 -7.59 -55.37 -1.33
N TRP A 42 -6.48 -55.70 -2.00
CA TRP A 42 -5.61 -54.72 -2.65
C TRP A 42 -6.25 -54.11 -3.90
N VAL A 43 -6.90 -54.92 -4.73
CA VAL A 43 -7.67 -54.47 -5.91
C VAL A 43 -8.86 -53.61 -5.46
N GLU A 44 -9.54 -53.98 -4.38
CA GLU A 44 -10.64 -53.21 -3.80
C GLU A 44 -10.14 -51.88 -3.19
N ALA A 45 -9.00 -51.88 -2.50
CA ALA A 45 -8.37 -50.66 -2.00
C ALA A 45 -7.87 -49.76 -3.15
N TYR A 46 -7.33 -50.35 -4.22
CA TYR A 46 -6.87 -49.64 -5.41
C TYR A 46 -8.03 -49.05 -6.20
N THR A 47 -9.12 -49.79 -6.39
CA THR A 47 -10.35 -49.34 -7.05
C THR A 47 -11.06 -48.27 -6.22
N LYS A 48 -11.20 -48.44 -4.91
CA LYS A 48 -11.69 -47.39 -3.99
C LYS A 48 -10.82 -46.13 -4.05
N GLY A 49 -9.49 -46.29 -4.08
CA GLY A 49 -8.55 -45.18 -4.24
C GLY A 49 -8.62 -44.50 -5.62
N ALA A 50 -8.86 -45.25 -6.69
CA ALA A 50 -9.10 -44.72 -8.03
C ALA A 50 -10.42 -43.95 -8.11
N ILE A 51 -11.52 -44.51 -7.58
CA ILE A 51 -12.82 -43.86 -7.48
C ILE A 51 -12.72 -42.59 -6.63
N TYR A 52 -12.00 -42.62 -5.50
CA TYR A 52 -11.80 -41.44 -4.66
C TYR A 52 -11.03 -40.33 -5.40
N ARG A 53 -9.97 -40.67 -6.14
CA ARG A 53 -9.26 -39.70 -6.98
C ARG A 53 -10.15 -39.12 -8.07
N GLN A 54 -10.98 -39.95 -8.70
CA GLN A 54 -11.94 -39.52 -9.72
C GLN A 54 -13.04 -38.63 -9.12
N MET A 55 -13.55 -38.94 -7.93
CA MET A 55 -14.50 -38.09 -7.20
C MET A 55 -13.89 -36.75 -6.79
N GLN A 56 -12.62 -36.74 -6.36
CA GLN A 56 -11.90 -35.50 -6.07
C GLN A 56 -11.69 -34.67 -7.33
N GLU A 57 -11.44 -35.31 -8.48
CA GLU A 57 -11.37 -34.61 -9.77
C GLU A 57 -12.73 -34.05 -10.19
N TYR A 58 -13.82 -34.80 -10.00
CA TYR A 58 -15.18 -34.29 -10.22
C TYR A 58 -15.54 -33.14 -9.27
N SER A 59 -15.12 -33.21 -8.00
CA SER A 59 -15.31 -32.11 -7.04
C SER A 59 -14.55 -30.85 -7.48
N ARG A 60 -13.30 -30.99 -7.94
CA ARG A 60 -12.53 -29.85 -8.49
C ARG A 60 -13.15 -29.29 -9.77
N LYS A 61 -13.63 -30.16 -10.67
CA LYS A 61 -14.33 -29.75 -11.90
C LYS A 61 -15.64 -29.05 -11.59
N ALA A 62 -16.41 -29.54 -10.62
CA ALA A 62 -17.63 -28.91 -10.13
C ALA A 62 -17.34 -27.53 -9.51
N ALA A 63 -16.37 -27.43 -8.61
CA ALA A 63 -15.97 -26.15 -8.00
C ALA A 63 -15.49 -25.14 -9.06
N THR A 64 -14.74 -25.59 -10.08
CA THR A 64 -14.31 -24.73 -11.19
C THR A 64 -15.50 -24.28 -12.05
N ALA A 65 -16.46 -25.18 -12.32
CA ALA A 65 -17.67 -24.86 -13.08
C ALA A 65 -18.59 -23.89 -12.32
N GLU A 66 -18.77 -24.09 -11.01
CA GLU A 66 -19.52 -23.18 -10.12
C GLU A 66 -18.87 -21.80 -10.07
N SER A 67 -17.55 -21.75 -9.90
CA SER A 67 -16.80 -20.48 -9.94
C SER A 67 -16.97 -19.75 -11.27
N ARG A 68 -16.92 -20.47 -12.39
CA ARG A 68 -17.16 -19.90 -13.72
C ARG A 68 -18.60 -19.43 -13.90
N LEU A 69 -19.57 -20.13 -13.34
CA LEU A 69 -20.99 -19.76 -13.38
C LEU A 69 -21.23 -18.49 -12.56
N GLU A 70 -20.65 -18.41 -11.37
CA GLU A 70 -20.73 -17.21 -10.52
C GLU A 70 -20.07 -16.00 -11.21
N GLU A 71 -18.92 -16.19 -11.85
CA GLU A 71 -18.24 -15.15 -12.62
C GLU A 71 -19.08 -14.70 -13.83
N LEU A 72 -19.69 -15.65 -14.55
CA LEU A 72 -20.58 -15.35 -15.67
C LEU A 72 -21.82 -14.59 -15.18
N HIS A 73 -22.41 -14.99 -14.06
CA HIS A 73 -23.56 -14.32 -13.46
C HIS A 73 -23.21 -12.87 -13.05
N LYS A 74 -22.06 -12.65 -12.40
CA LYS A 74 -21.54 -11.32 -12.09
C LYS A 74 -21.38 -10.47 -13.35
N ARG A 75 -20.82 -11.05 -14.41
CA ARG A 75 -20.70 -10.37 -15.72
C ARG A 75 -22.07 -10.04 -16.30
N CYS A 76 -23.05 -10.95 -16.29
CA CYS A 76 -24.39 -10.66 -16.78
C CYS A 76 -25.03 -9.49 -16.03
N VAL A 77 -25.01 -9.51 -14.68
CA VAL A 77 -25.56 -8.42 -13.86
C VAL A 77 -24.88 -7.08 -14.16
N HIS A 78 -23.56 -7.08 -14.29
CA HIS A 78 -22.80 -5.87 -14.63
C HIS A 78 -23.19 -5.30 -16.01
N HIS A 79 -23.36 -6.14 -17.04
CA HIS A 79 -23.81 -5.68 -18.35
C HIS A 79 -25.27 -5.23 -18.34
N ASP A 80 -26.13 -5.89 -17.57
CA ASP A 80 -27.51 -5.46 -17.37
C ASP A 80 -27.56 -4.07 -16.74
N ASP A 81 -26.78 -3.83 -15.68
CA ASP A 81 -26.71 -2.52 -15.05
C ASP A 81 -26.16 -1.44 -16.00
N HIS A 82 -25.16 -1.76 -16.83
CA HIS A 82 -24.70 -0.87 -17.88
C HIS A 82 -25.82 -0.49 -18.86
N LEU A 83 -26.63 -1.45 -19.30
CA LEU A 83 -27.77 -1.19 -20.18
C LEU A 83 -28.85 -0.33 -19.50
N ARG A 84 -29.12 -0.54 -18.19
CA ARG A 84 -30.03 0.32 -17.41
C ARG A 84 -29.53 1.75 -17.34
N ILE A 85 -28.24 1.94 -17.07
CA ILE A 85 -27.62 3.26 -17.00
C ILE A 85 -27.68 3.96 -18.35
N ILE A 86 -27.46 3.24 -19.46
CA ILE A 86 -27.58 3.80 -20.81
C ILE A 86 -29.04 4.21 -21.12
N ASP A 87 -30.05 3.40 -20.79
CA ASP A 87 -31.47 3.78 -20.95
C ASP A 87 -31.83 5.00 -20.10
N ALA A 88 -31.39 5.04 -18.83
CA ALA A 88 -31.60 6.16 -17.93
C ALA A 88 -30.96 7.45 -18.47
N TRP A 89 -29.72 7.35 -18.96
CA TRP A 89 -28.99 8.49 -19.51
C TRP A 89 -29.66 9.05 -20.77
N TRP A 90 -30.14 8.20 -21.68
CA TRP A 90 -30.89 8.67 -22.86
C TRP A 90 -32.20 9.36 -22.50
N ARG A 91 -32.92 8.87 -21.48
CA ARG A 91 -34.13 9.55 -20.97
C ARG A 91 -33.80 10.91 -20.38
N GLN A 92 -32.83 10.97 -19.48
CA GLN A 92 -32.38 12.22 -18.87
C GLN A 92 -31.94 13.24 -19.94
N LEU A 93 -31.15 12.81 -20.92
CA LEU A 93 -30.71 13.69 -22.00
C LEU A 93 -31.89 14.25 -22.79
N LEU A 94 -32.89 13.42 -23.12
CA LEU A 94 -34.07 13.89 -23.85
C LEU A 94 -34.92 14.85 -23.00
N GLU A 95 -35.09 14.58 -21.71
CA GLU A 95 -35.80 15.46 -20.76
C GLU A 95 -35.09 16.81 -20.58
N GLU A 96 -33.76 16.83 -20.46
CA GLU A 96 -32.98 18.06 -20.37
C GLU A 96 -33.06 18.87 -21.67
N VAL A 97 -32.99 18.22 -22.83
CA VAL A 97 -33.13 18.88 -24.14
C VAL A 97 -34.57 19.38 -24.33
N GLU A 98 -35.56 18.66 -23.82
CA GLU A 98 -36.97 19.07 -23.82
C GLU A 98 -37.20 20.33 -22.99
N LEU A 99 -36.65 20.39 -21.78
CA LEU A 99 -36.64 21.57 -20.92
C LEU A 99 -35.95 22.77 -21.60
N LEU A 100 -34.82 22.56 -22.27
CA LEU A 100 -34.12 23.63 -23.00
C LEU A 100 -34.90 24.12 -24.23
N ALA A 101 -35.72 23.27 -24.83
CA ALA A 101 -36.54 23.63 -25.98
C ALA A 101 -37.86 24.34 -25.60
N GLU A 102 -38.30 24.27 -24.33
CA GLU A 102 -39.54 24.89 -23.84
C GLU A 102 -39.27 26.24 -23.15
N ALA A 103 -39.55 27.33 -23.85
CA ALA A 103 -39.49 28.69 -23.28
C ALA A 103 -40.72 29.03 -22.40
N GLN A 104 -41.77 28.21 -22.41
CA GLN A 104 -42.91 28.27 -21.50
C GLN A 104 -43.38 26.85 -21.19
N ILE A 105 -43.61 26.58 -19.90
CA ILE A 105 -44.21 25.35 -19.39
C ILE A 105 -45.63 25.27 -19.95
N LEU A 106 -45.80 24.54 -21.05
CA LEU A 106 -47.11 24.13 -21.52
C LEU A 106 -47.33 22.71 -21.02
N ASP A 107 -48.17 22.59 -19.99
CA ASP A 107 -48.87 21.35 -19.66
C ASP A 107 -49.67 20.91 -20.90
N ASN A 108 -49.08 20.05 -21.74
CA ASN A 108 -49.87 19.24 -22.67
C ASN A 108 -49.20 17.89 -22.99
N THR A 109 -49.57 16.95 -22.12
CA THR A 109 -50.07 15.61 -22.44
C THR A 109 -49.17 14.61 -23.15
N ALA A 110 -48.87 13.56 -22.37
CA ALA A 110 -49.16 12.17 -22.70
C ALA A 110 -48.24 11.48 -23.71
N THR A 111 -47.08 11.02 -23.21
CA THR A 111 -46.76 9.59 -23.33
C THR A 111 -46.31 9.09 -21.98
N SER A 112 -47.16 8.27 -21.35
CA SER A 112 -46.86 7.45 -20.17
C SER A 112 -45.77 6.44 -20.52
N ASP A 113 -44.52 6.87 -20.60
CA ASP A 113 -43.41 5.95 -20.42
C ASP A 113 -43.48 5.49 -18.95
N PRO A 114 -43.55 4.17 -18.68
CA PRO A 114 -43.61 3.70 -17.31
C PRO A 114 -42.42 4.25 -16.51
N PRO A 115 -42.60 4.56 -15.21
CA PRO A 115 -41.58 5.16 -14.35
C PRO A 115 -40.36 4.26 -14.11
N TYR A 116 -40.33 3.08 -14.73
CA TYR A 116 -39.29 2.08 -14.58
C TYR A 116 -38.45 2.00 -15.86
N LEU A 117 -37.14 1.83 -15.66
CA LEU A 117 -36.17 1.52 -16.72
C LEU A 117 -36.60 0.22 -17.40
N SER A 118 -36.44 0.15 -18.73
CA SER A 118 -36.90 -1.01 -19.50
C SER A 118 -36.34 -2.32 -18.93
N GLY A 119 -37.21 -3.31 -18.73
CA GLY A 119 -36.82 -4.63 -18.24
C GLY A 119 -35.86 -5.31 -19.22
N ILE A 120 -34.70 -5.75 -18.74
CA ILE A 120 -33.64 -6.38 -19.55
C ILE A 120 -33.79 -7.91 -19.59
N THR A 121 -34.83 -8.43 -18.95
CA THR A 121 -35.15 -9.85 -18.92
C THR A 121 -35.88 -10.23 -20.21
N PHE A 122 -35.12 -10.45 -21.28
CA PHE A 122 -35.61 -10.99 -22.55
C PHE A 122 -35.47 -12.50 -22.58
N LYS A 123 -36.45 -13.21 -23.16
CA LYS A 123 -36.39 -14.67 -23.26
C LYS A 123 -35.45 -15.13 -24.37
N ASP A 124 -35.30 -14.32 -25.41
CA ASP A 124 -34.42 -14.57 -26.53
C ASP A 124 -33.78 -13.28 -27.10
N LEU A 125 -32.83 -13.47 -28.02
CA LEU A 125 -32.10 -12.38 -28.67
C LEU A 125 -32.97 -11.57 -29.65
N ASN A 126 -34.03 -12.17 -30.20
CA ASN A 126 -34.92 -11.51 -31.16
C ASN A 126 -35.83 -10.50 -30.46
N GLU A 127 -36.38 -10.85 -29.28
CA GLU A 127 -37.14 -9.96 -28.42
C GLU A 127 -36.29 -8.76 -27.98
N PHE A 128 -35.02 -9.00 -27.58
CA PHE A 128 -34.09 -7.93 -27.24
C PHE A 128 -33.81 -7.00 -28.43
N GLN A 129 -33.52 -7.56 -29.59
CA GLN A 129 -33.24 -6.79 -30.81
C GLN A 129 -34.45 -5.96 -31.22
N THR A 130 -35.66 -6.50 -31.12
CA THR A 130 -36.91 -5.79 -31.45
C THR A 130 -37.13 -4.63 -30.46
N HIS A 131 -36.98 -4.88 -29.16
CA HIS A 131 -37.07 -3.85 -28.13
C HIS A 131 -36.05 -2.72 -28.36
N LEU A 132 -34.79 -3.06 -28.69
CA LEU A 132 -33.75 -2.08 -28.97
C LEU A 132 -34.07 -1.25 -30.22
N GLN A 133 -34.61 -1.87 -31.27
CA GLN A 133 -35.04 -1.16 -32.48
C GLN A 133 -36.18 -0.19 -32.20
N ASP A 134 -37.17 -0.60 -31.41
CA ASP A 134 -38.32 0.26 -31.08
C ASP A 134 -37.92 1.40 -30.15
N LYS A 135 -37.06 1.14 -29.15
CA LYS A 135 -36.43 2.20 -28.34
C LYS A 135 -35.61 3.16 -29.20
N GLY A 136 -34.80 2.63 -30.12
CA GLY A 136 -34.02 3.45 -31.05
C GLY A 136 -34.89 4.33 -31.94
N LYS A 137 -36.03 3.82 -32.43
CA LYS A 137 -37.02 4.62 -33.17
C LYS A 137 -37.61 5.73 -32.30
N THR A 138 -38.02 5.41 -31.08
CA THR A 138 -38.62 6.40 -30.15
C THR A 138 -37.63 7.50 -29.77
N ILE A 139 -36.37 7.15 -29.48
CA ILE A 139 -35.31 8.13 -29.20
C ILE A 139 -35.10 9.01 -30.43
N LYS A 140 -35.03 8.41 -31.63
CA LYS A 140 -34.83 9.15 -32.87
C LYS A 140 -35.98 10.13 -33.15
N THR A 141 -37.22 9.70 -33.01
CA THR A 141 -38.39 10.57 -33.27
C THR A 141 -38.49 11.70 -32.25
N LYS A 142 -38.25 11.44 -30.96
CA LYS A 142 -38.19 12.49 -29.93
C LYS A 142 -37.03 13.46 -30.16
N ALA A 143 -35.84 12.96 -30.49
CA ALA A 143 -34.69 13.81 -30.78
C ALA A 143 -34.91 14.69 -32.02
N GLU A 144 -35.48 14.14 -33.09
CA GLU A 144 -35.81 14.89 -34.32
C GLU A 144 -36.84 15.99 -34.06
N SER A 145 -37.87 15.74 -33.23
CA SER A 145 -38.86 16.77 -32.89
C SER A 145 -38.24 17.88 -32.03
N LEU A 146 -37.44 17.52 -31.02
CA LEU A 146 -36.77 18.47 -30.13
C LEU A 146 -35.73 19.32 -30.87
N LEU A 147 -34.90 18.71 -31.72
CA LEU A 147 -33.90 19.42 -32.51
C LEU A 147 -34.54 20.37 -33.53
N SER A 148 -35.65 19.96 -34.16
CA SER A 148 -36.40 20.83 -35.07
C SER A 148 -37.05 22.01 -34.34
N ARG A 149 -37.45 21.82 -33.08
CA ARG A 149 -38.03 22.87 -32.23
C ARG A 149 -36.94 23.86 -31.75
N LEU A 150 -35.78 23.33 -31.35
CA LEU A 150 -34.60 24.13 -30.99
C LEU A 150 -34.05 24.93 -32.19
N SER A 151 -34.00 24.34 -33.38
CA SER A 151 -33.56 25.06 -34.58
C SER A 151 -34.53 26.20 -34.93
N ALA A 152 -35.84 26.00 -34.79
CA ALA A 152 -36.84 27.05 -34.99
C ALA A 152 -36.71 28.22 -33.99
N GLN A 153 -36.32 27.96 -32.73
CA GLN A 153 -36.01 29.01 -31.75
C GLN A 153 -34.70 29.76 -32.08
N ARG A 154 -33.73 29.06 -32.65
CA ARG A 154 -32.40 29.58 -32.96
C ARG A 154 -32.41 30.64 -34.08
N ASP A 155 -33.39 30.59 -34.99
CA ASP A 155 -33.59 31.60 -36.03
C ASP A 155 -34.08 32.97 -35.49
N SER A 156 -34.37 33.07 -34.18
CA SER A 156 -34.78 34.31 -33.50
C SER A 156 -33.65 35.03 -32.73
N LEU A 157 -32.40 34.53 -32.80
CA LEU A 157 -31.28 35.07 -32.02
C LEU A 157 -30.74 36.39 -32.58
N THR A 158 -30.39 37.31 -31.67
CA THR A 158 -29.72 38.57 -32.01
C THR A 158 -28.28 38.32 -32.51
N PRO A 159 -27.74 39.15 -33.43
CA PRO A 159 -26.43 38.92 -34.05
C PRO A 159 -25.25 38.85 -33.04
N ASP A 160 -25.35 39.54 -31.90
CA ASP A 160 -24.36 39.44 -30.83
C ASP A 160 -24.36 38.06 -30.15
N ALA A 161 -25.53 37.46 -29.94
CA ALA A 161 -25.66 36.13 -29.35
C ALA A 161 -25.05 35.05 -30.26
N ALA A 162 -25.22 35.17 -31.58
CA ALA A 162 -24.60 34.27 -32.55
C ALA A 162 -23.06 34.36 -32.54
N SER A 163 -22.51 35.56 -32.35
CA SER A 163 -21.05 35.76 -32.24
C SER A 163 -20.49 35.13 -30.95
N LEU A 164 -21.19 35.28 -29.82
CA LEU A 164 -20.84 34.67 -28.54
C LEU A 164 -20.89 33.15 -28.63
N GLU A 165 -21.94 32.61 -29.24
CA GLU A 165 -22.12 31.17 -29.43
C GLU A 165 -20.96 30.58 -30.26
N THR A 166 -20.54 31.27 -31.32
CA THR A 166 -19.39 30.85 -32.14
C THR A 166 -18.10 30.81 -31.32
N LYS A 167 -17.90 31.77 -30.41
CA LYS A 167 -16.73 31.82 -29.52
C LYS A 167 -16.78 30.71 -28.46
N VAL A 168 -17.95 30.45 -27.88
CA VAL A 168 -18.17 29.35 -26.93
C VAL A 168 -17.92 28.01 -27.61
N ASN A 169 -18.43 27.80 -28.81
CA ASN A 169 -18.22 26.56 -29.57
C ASN A 169 -16.72 26.31 -29.88
N LYS A 170 -15.95 27.36 -30.21
CA LYS A 170 -14.50 27.25 -30.39
C LYS A 170 -13.77 26.87 -29.10
N LEU A 171 -14.14 27.50 -27.98
CA LEU A 171 -13.56 27.18 -26.67
C LEU A 171 -13.93 25.76 -26.22
N LEU A 172 -15.16 25.32 -26.46
CA LEU A 172 -15.64 23.98 -26.17
C LEU A 172 -14.91 22.92 -27.01
N ALA A 173 -14.67 23.20 -28.30
CA ALA A 173 -13.87 22.32 -29.16
C ALA A 173 -12.43 22.19 -28.62
N ALA A 174 -11.79 23.31 -28.27
CA ALA A 174 -10.46 23.28 -27.67
C ALA A 174 -10.44 22.54 -26.32
N GLN A 175 -11.46 22.71 -25.47
CA GLN A 175 -11.59 21.98 -24.21
C GLN A 175 -11.70 20.47 -24.45
N LYS A 176 -12.50 20.03 -25.42
CA LYS A 176 -12.63 18.61 -25.78
C LYS A 176 -11.30 18.04 -26.28
N ASP A 177 -10.56 18.78 -27.10
CA ASP A 177 -9.22 18.38 -27.53
C ASP A 177 -8.24 18.22 -26.35
N TYR A 178 -8.31 19.12 -25.36
CA TYR A 178 -7.51 18.99 -24.14
C TYR A 178 -7.93 17.78 -23.29
N MET A 179 -9.23 17.49 -23.18
CA MET A 179 -9.69 16.30 -22.46
C MET A 179 -9.21 15.01 -23.13
N LEU A 180 -9.26 14.92 -24.46
CA LEU A 180 -8.72 13.77 -25.19
C LEU A 180 -7.21 13.62 -25.00
N LYS A 181 -6.45 14.72 -24.99
CA LYS A 181 -5.01 14.69 -24.68
C LYS A 181 -4.75 14.22 -23.25
N LEU A 182 -5.56 14.66 -22.29
CA LEU A 182 -5.42 14.30 -20.88
C LEU A 182 -5.73 12.81 -20.66
N ASP A 183 -6.78 12.30 -21.30
CA ASP A 183 -7.11 10.87 -21.26
C ASP A 183 -6.01 10.01 -21.89
N ARG A 184 -5.47 10.44 -23.03
CA ARG A 184 -4.30 9.80 -23.64
C ARG A 184 -3.07 9.81 -22.73
N LEU A 185 -2.76 10.93 -22.08
CA LEU A 185 -1.63 11.02 -21.14
C LEU A 185 -1.85 10.15 -19.90
N ASN A 186 -3.08 10.03 -19.41
CA ASN A 186 -3.42 9.14 -18.30
C ASN A 186 -3.25 7.66 -18.69
N THR A 187 -3.73 7.26 -19.86
CA THR A 187 -3.53 5.88 -20.34
C THR A 187 -2.05 5.56 -20.56
N GLU A 188 -1.27 6.49 -21.10
CA GLU A 188 0.19 6.35 -21.23
C GLU A 188 0.88 6.27 -19.85
N LYS A 189 0.45 7.07 -18.87
CA LYS A 189 0.94 7.00 -17.49
C LYS A 189 0.65 5.64 -16.83
N ASP A 190 -0.56 5.12 -17.00
CA ASP A 190 -0.95 3.84 -16.42
C ASP A 190 -0.16 2.68 -17.05
N GLN A 191 0.05 2.72 -18.37
CA GLN A 191 0.91 1.76 -19.07
C GLN A 191 2.37 1.82 -18.57
N LEU A 192 2.93 3.03 -18.41
CA LEU A 192 4.29 3.19 -17.89
C LEU A 192 4.39 2.73 -16.42
N SER A 193 3.37 2.98 -15.61
CA SER A 193 3.27 2.49 -14.23
C SER A 193 3.24 0.96 -14.18
N GLU A 194 2.47 0.32 -15.05
CA GLU A 194 2.41 -1.14 -15.15
C GLU A 194 3.76 -1.73 -15.62
N GLN A 195 4.40 -1.12 -16.63
CA GLN A 195 5.74 -1.50 -17.07
C GLN A 195 6.78 -1.35 -15.95
N LEU A 196 6.71 -0.26 -15.17
CA LEU A 196 7.58 -0.04 -14.02
C LEU A 196 7.37 -1.10 -12.94
N ASN A 197 6.12 -1.43 -12.63
CA ASN A 197 5.79 -2.49 -11.66
C ASN A 197 6.30 -3.86 -12.13
N ALA A 198 6.12 -4.19 -13.41
CA ALA A 198 6.63 -5.42 -14.00
C ALA A 198 8.17 -5.48 -13.99
N ALA A 199 8.84 -4.38 -14.33
CA ALA A 199 10.28 -4.26 -14.26
C ALA A 199 10.79 -4.42 -12.81
N THR A 200 10.14 -3.76 -11.86
CA THR A 200 10.47 -3.85 -10.42
C THR A 200 10.33 -5.28 -9.92
N LEU A 201 9.26 -5.99 -10.29
CA LEU A 201 9.08 -7.40 -9.93
C LEU A 201 10.16 -8.29 -10.57
N ARG A 202 10.58 -7.98 -11.80
CA ARG A 202 11.68 -8.70 -12.49
C ARG A 202 13.02 -8.46 -11.79
N TYR A 203 13.31 -7.22 -11.38
CA TYR A 203 14.51 -6.88 -10.62
C TYR A 203 14.51 -7.56 -9.26
N PHE A 204 13.41 -7.50 -8.51
CA PHE A 204 13.29 -8.20 -7.21
C PHE A 204 13.49 -9.71 -7.34
N LYS A 205 12.94 -10.33 -8.40
CA LYS A 205 13.19 -11.76 -8.71
C LYS A 205 14.64 -12.03 -9.07
N ALA A 206 15.30 -11.14 -9.81
CA ALA A 206 16.70 -11.28 -10.19
C ALA A 206 17.64 -11.09 -8.98
N GLU A 207 17.36 -10.11 -8.13
CA GLU A 207 18.06 -9.85 -6.87
C GLU A 207 17.92 -11.04 -5.92
N LYS A 208 16.71 -11.56 -5.73
CA LYS A 208 16.49 -12.77 -4.92
C LYS A 208 17.19 -14.01 -5.50
N LYS A 209 17.38 -14.10 -6.82
CA LYS A 209 18.17 -15.17 -7.46
C LYS A 209 19.67 -14.96 -7.25
N LEU A 210 20.13 -13.71 -7.31
CA LEU A 210 21.52 -13.33 -7.06
C LEU A 210 21.91 -13.55 -5.59
N ASP A 211 21.03 -13.24 -4.64
CA ASP A 211 21.22 -13.55 -3.22
C ASP A 211 21.25 -15.06 -2.95
N ARG A 212 20.41 -15.83 -3.65
CA ARG A 212 20.48 -17.30 -3.61
C ARG A 212 21.81 -17.84 -4.14
N ALA A 213 22.34 -17.25 -5.22
CA ALA A 213 23.64 -17.62 -5.79
C ALA A 213 24.83 -17.15 -4.95
N ARG A 214 24.70 -16.06 -4.19
CA ARG A 214 25.72 -15.56 -3.24
C ARG A 214 25.67 -16.24 -1.87
N SER A 215 24.60 -16.96 -1.56
CA SER A 215 24.48 -17.70 -0.31
C SER A 215 25.52 -18.82 -0.24
N ALA A 216 26.44 -18.72 0.71
CA ALA A 216 27.55 -19.66 0.92
C ALA A 216 27.06 -21.12 1.14
N GLN A 217 25.82 -21.31 1.58
CA GLN A 217 25.22 -22.63 1.79
C GLN A 217 24.77 -23.28 0.48
N VAL A 218 24.29 -22.48 -0.49
CA VAL A 218 23.95 -22.96 -1.85
C VAL A 218 25.24 -23.23 -2.63
N GLN A 219 26.25 -22.37 -2.52
CA GLN A 219 27.56 -22.59 -3.15
C GLN A 219 28.25 -23.87 -2.63
N LYS A 220 28.15 -24.17 -1.34
CA LYS A 220 28.65 -25.44 -0.78
C LYS A 220 27.90 -26.66 -1.30
N LEU A 221 26.58 -26.58 -1.44
CA LEU A 221 25.75 -27.67 -1.99
C LEU A 221 26.01 -27.87 -3.50
N GLU A 222 26.19 -26.80 -4.26
CA GLU A 222 26.56 -26.86 -5.70
C GLU A 222 27.99 -27.37 -5.89
N GLN A 223 28.97 -26.97 -5.06
CA GLN A 223 30.31 -27.55 -5.05
C GLN A 223 30.30 -29.04 -4.69
N GLN A 224 29.44 -29.47 -3.76
CA GLN A 224 29.25 -30.88 -3.43
C GLN A 224 28.62 -31.68 -4.57
N ALA A 225 27.68 -31.07 -5.31
CA ALA A 225 27.05 -31.69 -6.48
C ALA A 225 28.02 -31.83 -7.66
N ILE A 226 28.88 -30.83 -7.90
CA ILE A 226 29.91 -30.86 -8.95
C ILE A 226 31.05 -31.83 -8.57
N ALA A 227 31.50 -31.84 -7.31
CA ALA A 227 32.53 -32.76 -6.83
C ALA A 227 32.09 -34.24 -6.89
N ASN A 228 30.79 -34.53 -6.76
CA ASN A 228 30.25 -35.88 -6.94
C ASN A 228 30.02 -36.27 -8.42
N SER A 229 30.02 -35.32 -9.35
CA SER A 229 29.84 -35.57 -10.79
C SER A 229 31.15 -35.87 -11.53
N THR A 230 32.31 -35.54 -10.96
CA THR A 230 33.62 -35.76 -11.58
C THR A 230 34.52 -36.65 -10.73
N ARG A 231 34.26 -37.96 -10.77
CA ARG A 231 35.21 -38.99 -10.33
C ARG A 231 35.50 -39.94 -11.50
N PRO A 232 36.61 -39.76 -12.23
CA PRO A 232 37.12 -40.78 -13.13
C PRO A 232 37.88 -41.85 -12.34
N ALA A 233 37.61 -43.11 -12.67
CA ALA A 233 38.44 -44.25 -12.31
C ALA A 233 39.67 -44.30 -13.24
N GLY A 234 40.82 -44.64 -12.67
CA GLY A 234 42.00 -45.08 -13.44
C GLY A 234 43.22 -44.17 -13.30
N ALA A 235 44.12 -44.52 -12.38
CA ALA A 235 45.50 -44.08 -12.41
C ALA A 235 46.40 -45.29 -12.08
N ALA A 236 46.90 -45.93 -13.12
CA ALA A 236 48.02 -46.86 -13.09
C ALA A 236 48.93 -46.52 -14.28
N ALA A 237 50.24 -46.71 -14.07
CA ALA A 237 51.36 -46.51 -14.99
C ALA A 237 51.83 -45.06 -15.18
N ALA A 238 53.01 -44.71 -14.66
CA ALA A 238 54.27 -45.00 -15.35
C ALA A 238 55.46 -44.42 -14.55
N ALA A 239 56.35 -45.32 -14.14
CA ALA A 239 57.71 -45.04 -13.70
C ALA A 239 58.66 -45.59 -14.77
N ALA A 240 59.71 -44.85 -15.12
CA ALA A 240 60.91 -45.19 -15.92
C ALA A 240 61.42 -43.88 -16.54
N THR A 241 62.69 -43.49 -16.65
CA THR A 241 64.00 -44.18 -16.66
C THR A 241 65.05 -43.05 -16.72
N ALA A 242 66.08 -43.04 -15.87
CA ALA A 242 67.45 -43.55 -16.12
C ALA A 242 68.28 -42.78 -17.17
N GLY A 243 69.52 -42.41 -16.83
CA GLY A 243 70.49 -41.85 -17.78
C GLY A 243 71.82 -41.42 -17.16
N ASN A 244 72.65 -42.40 -16.82
CA ASN A 244 74.01 -42.31 -16.27
C ASN A 244 75.08 -42.29 -17.40
N ALA A 245 76.17 -41.53 -17.25
CA ALA A 245 77.45 -41.69 -17.97
C ALA A 245 78.53 -40.94 -17.15
N GLY A 246 79.60 -41.52 -16.61
CA GLY A 246 80.66 -42.36 -17.20
C GLY A 246 81.91 -41.46 -17.35
N SER A 247 82.85 -41.41 -16.40
CA SER A 247 84.00 -42.31 -16.08
C SER A 247 85.12 -42.38 -17.14
N SER A 248 86.38 -42.35 -16.65
CA SER A 248 87.69 -42.51 -17.33
C SER A 248 88.17 -41.28 -18.11
N ASP A 249 89.43 -40.85 -18.07
CA ASP A 249 90.64 -41.68 -18.10
C ASP A 249 91.87 -41.05 -17.42
N ARG A 250 92.76 -41.94 -16.99
CA ARG A 250 94.13 -41.71 -16.51
C ARG A 250 95.12 -42.07 -17.65
N ASN A 251 96.37 -41.63 -17.49
CA ASN A 251 97.59 -41.98 -18.26
C ASN A 251 97.70 -41.30 -19.64
N ASP A 252 98.87 -41.00 -20.20
CA ASP A 252 100.27 -40.92 -19.77
C ASP A 252 101.02 -40.15 -20.87
N VAL A 253 102.01 -39.35 -20.46
CA VAL A 253 103.35 -39.19 -21.06
C VAL A 253 103.53 -38.77 -22.55
N ASN A 254 104.36 -37.73 -22.69
CA ASN A 254 105.10 -37.22 -23.87
C ASN A 254 104.37 -36.33 -24.89
N GLY A 255 104.09 -35.09 -24.48
CA GLY A 255 103.84 -33.98 -25.39
C GLY A 255 105.16 -33.35 -25.86
N SER A 256 105.40 -33.40 -27.17
CA SER A 256 106.40 -32.58 -27.86
C SER A 256 106.09 -31.08 -27.66
N ALA A 257 107.11 -30.22 -27.67
CA ALA A 257 107.02 -28.79 -27.34
C ALA A 257 105.93 -28.01 -28.13
N ASP A 258 105.53 -28.48 -29.31
CA ASP A 258 104.52 -27.85 -30.16
C ASP A 258 103.08 -27.98 -29.65
N GLU A 259 102.70 -29.08 -28.99
CA GLU A 259 101.32 -29.24 -28.46
C GLU A 259 101.06 -28.37 -27.22
N LEU A 260 102.11 -28.11 -26.43
CA LEU A 260 102.05 -27.23 -25.27
C LEU A 260 101.90 -25.76 -25.68
N LEU A 261 102.53 -25.36 -26.79
CA LEU A 261 102.40 -24.03 -27.38
C LEU A 261 100.98 -23.77 -27.89
N LEU A 262 100.40 -24.72 -28.64
CA LEU A 262 99.06 -24.57 -29.20
C LEU A 262 97.98 -24.49 -28.10
N LYS A 263 98.08 -25.31 -27.06
CA LYS A 263 97.18 -25.18 -25.88
C LYS A 263 97.39 -23.89 -25.10
N TYR A 264 98.62 -23.38 -25.01
CA TYR A 264 98.89 -22.09 -24.37
C TYR A 264 98.23 -20.94 -25.14
N GLU A 265 98.30 -20.98 -26.47
CA GLU A 265 97.70 -20.02 -27.39
C GLU A 265 96.16 -20.03 -27.33
N GLU A 266 95.55 -21.22 -27.37
CA GLU A 266 94.09 -21.38 -27.21
C GLU A 266 93.59 -20.86 -25.86
N VAL A 267 94.30 -21.16 -24.77
CA VAL A 267 93.94 -20.67 -23.43
C VAL A 267 94.13 -19.16 -23.33
N THR A 268 95.13 -18.56 -23.99
CA THR A 268 95.24 -17.10 -24.06
C THR A 268 94.13 -16.46 -24.86
N ALA A 269 93.72 -17.04 -25.99
CA ALA A 269 92.65 -16.51 -26.81
C ALA A 269 91.30 -16.58 -26.07
N ALA A 270 91.01 -17.69 -25.40
CA ALA A 270 89.84 -17.84 -24.54
C ALA A 270 89.87 -16.84 -23.37
N ALA A 271 91.01 -16.67 -22.70
CA ALA A 271 91.15 -15.70 -21.61
C ALA A 271 90.98 -14.25 -22.08
N LYS A 272 91.47 -13.91 -23.28
CA LYS A 272 91.29 -12.59 -23.88
C LYS A 272 89.81 -12.33 -24.20
N LYS A 273 89.12 -13.31 -24.79
CA LYS A 273 87.69 -13.19 -25.11
C LYS A 273 86.82 -13.12 -23.86
N GLN A 274 87.15 -13.87 -22.81
CA GLN A 274 86.48 -13.78 -21.50
C GLN A 274 86.70 -12.42 -20.84
N LYS A 275 87.89 -11.83 -20.99
CA LYS A 275 88.16 -10.47 -20.51
C LYS A 275 87.33 -9.43 -21.26
N GLU A 276 87.28 -9.50 -22.59
CA GLU A 276 86.45 -8.61 -23.42
C GLU A 276 84.96 -8.71 -23.05
N GLN A 277 84.45 -9.92 -22.79
CA GLN A 277 83.07 -10.14 -22.33
C GLN A 277 82.83 -9.59 -20.93
N LEU A 278 83.77 -9.77 -19.99
CA LEU A 278 83.67 -9.19 -18.64
C LEU A 278 83.71 -7.66 -18.68
N ASP A 279 84.58 -7.07 -19.50
CA ASP A 279 84.67 -5.62 -19.68
C ASP A 279 83.35 -5.07 -20.26
N SER A 280 82.72 -5.78 -21.22
CA SER A 280 81.40 -5.43 -21.75
C SER A 280 80.31 -5.48 -20.68
N ILE A 281 80.22 -6.57 -19.91
CA ILE A 281 79.21 -6.74 -18.86
C ILE A 281 79.39 -5.70 -17.74
N LEU A 282 80.63 -5.40 -17.37
CA LEU A 282 80.92 -4.36 -16.37
C LEU A 282 80.51 -2.96 -16.87
N SER A 283 80.65 -2.70 -18.17
CA SER A 283 80.18 -1.45 -18.77
C SER A 283 78.65 -1.32 -18.74
N GLU A 284 77.92 -2.41 -19.05
CA GLU A 284 76.46 -2.44 -19.00
C GLU A 284 75.91 -2.36 -17.56
N LEU A 285 76.56 -3.03 -16.61
CA LEU A 285 76.22 -2.91 -15.18
C LEU A 285 76.35 -1.47 -14.71
N LYS A 286 77.41 -0.77 -15.14
CA LYS A 286 77.61 0.64 -14.82
C LYS A 286 76.50 1.51 -15.40
N THR A 287 76.14 1.33 -16.68
CA THR A 287 75.07 2.13 -17.31
C THR A 287 73.72 1.89 -16.65
N LEU A 288 73.36 0.64 -16.37
CA LEU A 288 72.10 0.32 -15.69
C LEU A 288 72.07 0.84 -14.26
N GLN A 289 73.20 0.83 -13.56
CA GLN A 289 73.30 1.37 -12.21
C GLN A 289 73.18 2.90 -12.19
N ASP A 290 73.75 3.58 -13.18
CA ASP A 290 73.58 5.02 -13.37
C ASP A 290 72.11 5.36 -13.68
N GLU A 291 71.47 4.66 -14.62
CA GLU A 291 70.03 4.85 -14.95
C GLU A 291 69.12 4.62 -13.74
N ASN A 292 69.35 3.55 -12.98
CA ASN A 292 68.58 3.24 -11.79
C ASN A 292 68.75 4.32 -10.70
N SER A 293 69.97 4.83 -10.53
CA SER A 293 70.25 5.96 -9.63
C SER A 293 69.53 7.23 -10.10
N THR A 294 69.50 7.48 -11.41
CA THR A 294 68.81 8.65 -11.98
C THR A 294 67.29 8.56 -11.79
N LEU A 295 66.70 7.37 -12.01
CA LEU A 295 65.27 7.14 -11.82
C LEU A 295 64.85 7.21 -10.34
N LYS A 296 65.69 6.68 -9.43
CA LYS A 296 65.47 6.81 -7.98
C LYS A 296 65.51 8.27 -7.53
N ALA A 297 66.53 9.01 -7.95
CA ALA A 297 66.62 10.45 -7.66
C ALA A 297 65.40 11.21 -8.19
N ARG A 298 64.95 10.91 -9.42
CA ARG A 298 63.77 11.52 -10.02
C ARG A 298 62.47 11.18 -9.29
N ARG A 299 62.32 9.95 -8.79
CA ARG A 299 61.17 9.53 -7.99
C ARG A 299 61.14 10.24 -6.64
N GLU A 300 62.30 10.42 -6.01
CA GLU A 300 62.42 11.10 -4.71
C GLU A 300 62.26 12.63 -4.81
N THR A 301 62.36 13.20 -6.01
CA THR A 301 62.15 14.64 -6.24
C THR A 301 60.70 15.03 -6.55
N TRP A 302 59.79 14.09 -6.75
CA TRP A 302 58.36 14.43 -6.98
C TRP A 302 57.69 14.84 -5.68
N THR A 303 57.14 16.04 -5.66
CA THR A 303 56.46 16.63 -4.50
C THR A 303 54.95 16.75 -4.72
N ASP A 304 54.17 16.92 -3.66
CA ASP A 304 52.72 17.14 -3.76
C ASP A 304 52.36 18.35 -4.64
N GLU A 305 53.24 19.36 -4.68
CA GLU A 305 53.11 20.52 -5.57
C GLU A 305 53.20 20.15 -7.06
N ASP A 306 53.92 19.08 -7.41
CA ASP A 306 54.00 18.58 -8.79
C ASP A 306 52.72 17.83 -9.17
N PHE A 307 52.12 17.11 -8.21
CA PHE A 307 50.82 16.46 -8.39
C PHE A 307 49.68 17.49 -8.50
N ILE A 308 49.69 18.55 -7.68
CA ILE A 308 48.69 19.64 -7.75
C ILE A 308 48.76 20.37 -9.09
N ARG A 309 49.96 20.50 -9.66
CA ARG A 309 50.18 21.12 -10.97
C ARG A 309 49.75 20.24 -12.14
N THR A 310 49.53 18.94 -11.92
CA THR A 310 49.09 18.00 -12.95
C THR A 310 47.66 18.31 -13.39
N ASP A 311 47.40 18.27 -14.70
CA ASP A 311 46.10 18.65 -15.27
C ASP A 311 44.96 17.74 -14.80
N VAL A 312 45.25 16.47 -14.52
CA VAL A 312 44.29 15.51 -13.95
C VAL A 312 43.78 15.98 -12.58
N PHE A 313 44.67 16.48 -11.71
CA PHE A 313 44.28 16.99 -10.39
C PHE A 313 43.44 18.27 -10.50
N LYS A 314 43.83 19.19 -11.38
CA LYS A 314 43.06 20.42 -11.64
C LYS A 314 41.67 20.12 -12.19
N GLN A 315 41.56 19.17 -13.11
CA GLN A 315 40.28 18.72 -13.66
C GLN A 315 39.41 18.08 -12.59
N PHE A 316 39.98 17.20 -11.75
CA PHE A 316 39.28 16.59 -10.63
C PHE A 316 38.80 17.63 -9.61
N LYS A 317 39.64 18.62 -9.27
CA LYS A 317 39.28 19.73 -8.37
C LYS A 317 38.13 20.56 -8.94
N ALA A 318 38.19 20.93 -10.23
CA ALA A 318 37.13 21.68 -10.89
C ALA A 318 35.80 20.91 -10.89
N GLN A 319 35.85 19.61 -11.21
CA GLN A 319 34.67 18.74 -11.12
C GLN A 319 34.11 18.67 -9.70
N ASN A 320 34.96 18.56 -8.69
CA ASN A 320 34.54 18.52 -7.29
C ASN A 320 33.90 19.85 -6.84
N GLU A 321 34.47 21.00 -7.25
CA GLU A 321 33.88 22.32 -6.99
C GLU A 321 32.51 22.49 -7.66
N ASP A 322 32.35 22.01 -8.89
CA ASP A 322 31.07 22.04 -9.60
C ASP A 322 30.03 21.09 -8.98
N LEU A 323 30.46 19.92 -8.50
CA LEU A 323 29.61 19.02 -7.72
C LEU A 323 29.14 19.68 -6.42
N ILE A 324 30.04 20.34 -5.68
CA ILE A 324 29.69 21.07 -4.46
C ILE A 324 28.67 22.18 -4.76
N LYS A 325 28.88 22.98 -5.82
CA LYS A 325 27.90 24.01 -6.22
C LYS A 325 26.54 23.40 -6.57
N ARG A 326 26.53 22.28 -7.30
CA ARG A 326 25.29 21.59 -7.67
C ARG A 326 24.57 21.03 -6.45
N ILE A 327 25.29 20.44 -5.49
CA ILE A 327 24.73 19.95 -4.23
C ILE A 327 24.11 21.11 -3.45
N ASN A 328 24.83 22.22 -3.26
CA ASN A 328 24.30 23.38 -2.54
C ASN A 328 23.03 23.96 -3.21
N ASN A 329 23.01 24.04 -4.55
CA ASN A 329 21.82 24.47 -5.28
C ASN A 329 20.65 23.48 -5.12
N LEU A 330 20.93 22.17 -5.14
CA LEU A 330 19.92 21.14 -4.90
C LEU A 330 19.39 21.18 -3.46
N GLU A 331 20.24 21.43 -2.47
CA GLU A 331 19.83 21.59 -1.08
C GLU A 331 18.95 22.83 -0.88
N ALA A 332 19.32 23.96 -1.48
CA ALA A 332 18.53 25.19 -1.44
C ALA A 332 17.16 25.02 -2.10
N THR A 333 17.12 24.42 -3.29
CA THR A 333 15.85 24.12 -3.99
C THR A 333 15.00 23.11 -3.23
N ASN A 334 15.60 22.08 -2.63
CA ASN A 334 14.87 21.12 -1.81
C ASN A 334 14.27 21.76 -0.55
N LYS A 335 15.01 22.66 0.11
CA LYS A 335 14.49 23.46 1.22
C LYS A 335 13.31 24.32 0.80
N HIS A 336 13.43 25.04 -0.32
CA HIS A 336 12.35 25.87 -0.85
C HIS A 336 11.08 25.06 -1.17
N LEU A 337 11.23 23.90 -1.83
CA LEU A 337 10.11 23.02 -2.15
C LEU A 337 9.44 22.44 -0.89
N ARG A 338 10.19 22.19 0.19
CA ARG A 338 9.62 21.77 1.47
C ARG A 338 8.79 22.87 2.11
N GLU A 339 9.33 24.10 2.16
CA GLU A 339 8.61 25.26 2.70
C GLU A 339 7.33 25.56 1.90
N GLU A 340 7.38 25.44 0.58
CA GLU A 340 6.20 25.59 -0.28
C GLU A 340 5.17 24.48 -0.06
N ALA A 341 5.61 23.22 0.10
CA ALA A 341 4.72 22.10 0.42
C ALA A 341 4.04 22.27 1.78
N GLU A 342 4.78 22.71 2.80
CA GLU A 342 4.23 23.01 4.13
C GLU A 342 3.21 24.15 4.07
N LYS A 343 3.51 25.21 3.32
CA LYS A 343 2.59 26.33 3.09
C LYS A 343 1.30 25.89 2.39
N LEU A 344 1.40 25.15 1.30
CA LEU A 344 0.23 24.64 0.57
C LEU A 344 -0.60 23.69 1.43
N GLN A 345 0.04 22.87 2.28
CA GLN A 345 -0.66 22.01 3.22
C GLN A 345 -1.40 22.81 4.30
N ALA A 346 -0.79 23.88 4.82
CA ALA A 346 -1.43 24.78 5.78
C ALA A 346 -2.63 25.51 5.15
N GLU A 347 -2.47 26.04 3.94
CA GLU A 347 -3.55 26.71 3.18
C GLU A 347 -4.70 25.74 2.88
N ARG A 348 -4.40 24.52 2.43
CA ARG A 348 -5.42 23.49 2.19
C ARG A 348 -6.19 23.14 3.47
N THR A 349 -5.49 23.04 4.61
CA THR A 349 -6.12 22.75 5.90
C THR A 349 -7.01 23.91 6.35
N ALA A 350 -6.54 25.15 6.21
CA ALA A 350 -7.32 26.34 6.52
C ALA A 350 -8.58 26.45 5.63
N TYR A 351 -8.45 26.24 4.32
CA TYR A 351 -9.58 26.24 3.39
C TYR A 351 -10.59 25.14 3.70
N LYS A 352 -10.10 23.93 4.03
CA LYS A 352 -10.98 22.83 4.45
C LYS A 352 -11.76 23.20 5.71
N ASN A 353 -11.09 23.76 6.73
CA ASN A 353 -11.75 24.16 7.97
C ASN A 353 -12.79 25.28 7.72
N GLN A 354 -12.49 26.23 6.84
CA GLN A 354 -13.43 27.29 6.45
C GLN A 354 -14.65 26.70 5.72
N LEU A 355 -14.44 25.80 4.76
CA LEU A 355 -15.53 25.16 4.02
C LEU A 355 -16.42 24.31 4.95
N GLU A 356 -15.83 23.61 5.91
CA GLU A 356 -16.58 22.87 6.94
C GLU A 356 -17.36 23.83 7.86
N ALA A 357 -16.78 24.97 8.25
CA ALA A 357 -17.48 25.98 9.04
C ALA A 357 -18.66 26.59 8.29
N ASP A 358 -18.47 26.98 7.03
CA ASP A 358 -19.51 27.57 6.17
C ASP A 358 -20.64 26.56 5.92
N ALA A 359 -20.30 25.29 5.64
CA ALA A 359 -21.28 24.22 5.46
C ALA A 359 -22.09 23.95 6.75
N ASN A 360 -21.42 23.95 7.90
CA ASN A 360 -22.09 23.80 9.20
C ASN A 360 -23.01 24.98 9.51
N GLN A 361 -22.60 26.20 9.17
CA GLN A 361 -23.43 27.39 9.35
C GLN A 361 -24.70 27.32 8.48
N VAL A 362 -24.56 27.02 7.18
CA VAL A 362 -25.72 26.87 6.28
C VAL A 362 -26.66 25.75 6.77
N THR A 363 -26.10 24.65 7.27
CA THR A 363 -26.91 23.56 7.84
C THR A 363 -27.70 24.02 9.05
N GLN A 364 -27.07 24.78 9.98
CA GLN A 364 -27.75 25.32 11.16
C GLN A 364 -28.84 26.34 10.79
N GLU A 365 -28.60 27.18 9.79
CA GLU A 365 -29.59 28.14 9.29
C GLU A 365 -30.81 27.41 8.68
N LEU A 366 -30.57 26.40 7.85
CA LEU A 366 -31.65 25.57 7.26
C LEU A 366 -32.42 24.78 8.31
N GLU A 367 -31.75 24.24 9.33
CA GLU A 367 -32.40 23.55 10.45
C GLU A 367 -33.28 24.52 11.26
N ALA A 368 -32.80 25.74 11.53
CA ALA A 368 -33.58 26.77 12.22
C ALA A 368 -34.83 27.18 11.40
N ASP A 369 -34.69 27.33 10.09
CA ASP A 369 -35.80 27.64 9.19
C ASP A 369 -36.84 26.51 9.16
N ILE A 370 -36.40 25.24 9.08
CA ILE A 370 -37.29 24.07 9.16
C ILE A 370 -38.07 24.08 10.47
N ILE A 371 -37.40 24.30 11.61
CA ILE A 371 -38.05 24.36 12.92
C ILE A 371 -39.09 25.50 12.95
N SER A 372 -38.76 26.67 12.40
CA SER A 372 -39.72 27.79 12.33
C SER A 372 -40.93 27.45 11.46
N ARG A 373 -40.72 26.81 10.31
CA ARG A 373 -41.80 26.40 9.40
C ARG A 373 -42.69 25.31 10.02
N ASP A 374 -42.11 24.37 10.74
CA ASP A 374 -42.86 23.34 11.47
C ASP A 374 -43.75 23.94 12.57
N GLN A 375 -43.24 24.95 13.29
CA GLN A 375 -44.03 25.69 14.28
C GLN A 375 -45.19 26.45 13.64
N ASP A 376 -44.94 27.14 12.51
CA ASP A 376 -45.99 27.85 11.77
C ASP A 376 -47.06 26.87 11.25
N LEU A 377 -46.64 25.72 10.73
CA LEU A 377 -47.53 24.67 10.24
C LEU A 377 -48.37 24.06 11.37
N ALA A 378 -47.78 23.85 12.56
CA ALA A 378 -48.52 23.42 13.74
C ALA A 378 -49.59 24.45 14.16
N ARG A 379 -49.26 25.75 14.13
CA ARG A 379 -50.23 26.83 14.40
C ARG A 379 -51.37 26.85 13.38
N VAL A 380 -51.07 26.75 12.09
CA VAL A 380 -52.07 26.72 11.01
C VAL A 380 -52.98 25.49 11.15
N ARG A 381 -52.44 24.31 11.48
CA ARG A 381 -53.24 23.12 11.75
C ARG A 381 -54.20 23.32 12.92
N SER A 382 -53.70 23.86 14.04
CA SER A 382 -54.54 24.16 15.21
C SER A 382 -55.68 25.11 14.87
N ALA A 383 -55.39 26.23 14.19
CA ALA A 383 -56.40 27.20 13.80
C ALA A 383 -57.42 26.62 12.80
N ARG A 384 -56.96 25.81 11.84
CA ARG A 384 -57.85 25.11 10.90
C ARG A 384 -58.79 24.16 11.63
N ASP A 385 -58.27 23.37 12.56
CA ASP A 385 -59.05 22.38 13.28
C ASP A 385 -60.08 23.06 14.21
N GLU A 386 -59.71 24.19 14.82
CA GLU A 386 -60.63 25.05 15.58
C GLU A 386 -61.75 25.62 14.71
N ILE A 387 -61.43 26.22 13.56
CA ILE A 387 -62.43 26.76 12.62
C ILE A 387 -63.36 25.66 12.09
N LEU A 388 -62.83 24.47 11.79
CA LEU A 388 -63.64 23.34 11.35
C LEU A 388 -64.61 22.87 12.44
N ALA A 389 -64.16 22.83 13.69
CA ALA A 389 -65.01 22.51 14.83
C ALA A 389 -66.14 23.54 15.00
N GLU A 390 -65.81 24.85 14.97
CA GLU A 390 -66.80 25.92 15.05
C GLU A 390 -67.81 25.87 13.90
N ASN A 391 -67.36 25.64 12.66
CA ASN A 391 -68.24 25.55 11.49
C ASN A 391 -69.21 24.37 11.61
N THR A 392 -68.71 23.22 12.07
CA THR A 392 -69.53 22.02 12.29
C THR A 392 -70.58 22.27 13.38
N GLN A 393 -70.19 22.92 14.49
CA GLN A 393 -71.11 23.28 15.56
C GLN A 393 -72.17 24.29 15.09
N ARG A 394 -71.79 25.33 14.34
CA ARG A 394 -72.72 26.31 13.78
C ARG A 394 -73.71 25.67 12.82
N LYS A 395 -73.25 24.80 11.91
CA LYS A 395 -74.12 24.06 10.99
C LYS A 395 -75.14 23.20 11.74
N ALA A 396 -74.69 22.45 12.75
CA ALA A 396 -75.58 21.64 13.57
C ALA A 396 -76.64 22.49 14.29
N SER A 397 -76.22 23.64 14.86
CA SER A 397 -77.14 24.58 15.52
C SER A 397 -78.17 25.17 14.55
N MET A 398 -77.75 25.61 13.36
CA MET A 398 -78.66 26.18 12.37
C MET A 398 -79.66 25.15 11.84
N GLU A 399 -79.23 23.90 11.61
CA GLU A 399 -80.16 22.85 11.17
C GLU A 399 -81.17 22.50 12.26
N GLN A 400 -80.75 22.48 13.53
CA GLN A 400 -81.66 22.30 14.66
C GLN A 400 -82.70 23.42 14.75
N GLU A 401 -82.29 24.68 14.56
CA GLU A 401 -83.19 25.84 14.56
C GLU A 401 -84.14 25.83 13.34
N ARG A 402 -83.65 25.43 12.17
CA ARG A 402 -84.49 25.27 10.96
C ARG A 402 -85.59 24.24 11.21
N ASN A 403 -85.23 23.08 11.75
CA ASN A 403 -86.19 22.02 12.06
C ASN A 403 -87.19 22.45 13.13
N SER A 404 -86.75 23.16 14.18
CA SER A 404 -87.67 23.67 15.22
C SER A 404 -88.66 24.71 14.66
N MET A 405 -88.20 25.60 13.78
CA MET A 405 -89.07 26.55 13.09
C MET A 405 -90.09 25.86 12.18
N GLU A 406 -89.68 24.81 11.47
CA GLU A 406 -90.57 24.02 10.61
C GLU A 406 -91.69 23.36 11.42
N HIS A 407 -91.34 22.69 12.53
CA HIS A 407 -92.32 22.13 13.46
C HIS A 407 -93.27 23.19 14.05
N PHE A 408 -92.76 24.38 14.35
CA PHE A 408 -93.58 25.48 14.88
C PHE A 408 -94.59 25.98 13.85
N LYS A 409 -94.18 26.12 12.57
CA LYS A 409 -95.08 26.49 11.47
C LYS A 409 -96.19 25.46 11.25
N ASP A 410 -95.86 24.17 11.28
CA ASP A 410 -96.84 23.08 11.16
C ASP A 410 -97.88 23.15 12.29
N LEU A 411 -97.43 23.42 13.52
CA LEU A 411 -98.31 23.56 14.69
C LEU A 411 -99.21 24.79 14.58
N LEU A 412 -98.67 25.94 14.15
CA LEU A 412 -99.47 27.15 13.94
C LEU A 412 -100.55 26.94 12.88
N SER A 413 -100.21 26.35 11.72
CA SER A 413 -101.20 26.06 10.68
C SER A 413 -102.32 25.13 11.18
N ALA A 414 -101.98 24.13 12.00
CA ALA A 414 -102.99 23.25 12.59
C ALA A 414 -103.88 23.97 13.62
N LYS A 415 -103.33 24.94 14.38
CA LYS A 415 -104.08 25.78 15.29
C LYS A 415 -105.00 26.75 14.55
N ASP A 416 -104.52 27.40 13.50
CA ASP A 416 -105.30 28.34 12.70
C ASP A 416 -106.50 27.65 12.04
N ASP A 417 -106.31 26.46 11.47
CA ASP A 417 -107.42 25.65 10.92
C ASP A 417 -108.46 25.29 11.99
N ARG A 418 -108.02 25.02 13.23
CA ARG A 418 -108.93 24.73 14.36
C ARG A 418 -109.65 25.98 14.87
N ILE A 419 -108.97 27.11 14.92
CA ILE A 419 -109.57 28.40 15.30
C ILE A 419 -110.65 28.76 14.28
N ALA A 420 -110.35 28.70 12.98
CA ALA A 420 -111.32 28.95 11.93
C ALA A 420 -112.55 28.02 12.03
N ALA A 421 -112.33 26.73 12.37
CA ALA A 421 -113.43 25.80 12.60
C ALA A 421 -114.29 26.15 13.83
N LEU A 422 -113.68 26.65 14.91
CA LEU A 422 -114.39 27.08 16.11
C LEU A 422 -115.10 28.43 15.92
N GLU A 423 -114.50 29.37 15.22
CA GLU A 423 -115.11 30.66 14.87
C GLU A 423 -116.36 30.48 14.01
N SER A 424 -116.34 29.52 13.07
CA SER A 424 -117.53 29.16 12.28
C SER A 424 -118.64 28.54 13.15
N GLN A 425 -118.27 27.70 14.13
CA GLN A 425 -119.24 27.13 15.09
C GLN A 425 -119.87 28.20 15.98
N ILE A 426 -119.05 29.13 16.49
CA ILE A 426 -119.51 30.26 17.30
C ILE A 426 -120.43 31.15 16.48
N SER A 427 -120.07 31.45 15.23
CA SER A 427 -120.91 32.27 14.32
C SER A 427 -122.29 31.63 14.09
N ARG A 428 -122.36 30.30 13.93
CA ARG A 428 -123.64 29.57 13.88
C ARG A 428 -124.41 29.68 15.19
N GLN A 429 -123.75 29.46 16.33
CA GLN A 429 -124.40 29.51 17.65
C GLN A 429 -124.89 30.91 18.03
N GLN A 430 -124.13 31.97 17.72
CA GLN A 430 -124.54 33.36 17.94
C GLN A 430 -125.74 33.74 17.07
N SER A 431 -125.81 33.28 15.81
CA SER A 431 -127.01 33.43 14.99
C SER A 431 -128.26 32.71 15.55
N THR A 432 -128.05 31.81 16.51
CA THR A 432 -129.12 31.11 17.24
C THR A 432 -129.56 31.86 18.50
N GLU A 433 -128.64 32.52 19.22
CA GLU A 433 -128.91 33.28 20.46
C GLU A 433 -129.60 34.64 20.23
N ASP A 434 -129.39 35.30 19.09
CA ASP A 434 -130.08 36.56 18.74
C ASP A 434 -131.59 36.39 18.44
N GLN A 435 -132.10 35.16 18.49
CA GLN A 435 -133.53 34.86 18.51
C GLN A 435 -133.88 34.25 19.88
N ASP A 436 -134.62 35.00 20.70
CA ASP A 436 -135.19 34.49 21.97
C ASP A 436 -135.89 33.15 21.72
N MET A 437 -135.23 32.08 22.17
CA MET A 437 -135.80 30.74 22.17
C MET A 437 -136.75 30.66 23.36
N THR A 438 -138.00 31.06 23.16
CA THR A 438 -139.09 30.73 24.08
C THR A 438 -139.16 29.22 24.26
N ASP A 439 -139.30 28.81 25.53
CA ASP A 439 -139.21 27.44 26.04
C ASP A 439 -139.88 26.36 25.17
N ALA A 440 -139.18 25.25 25.04
CA ALA A 440 -139.55 24.10 24.22
C ALA A 440 -140.55 23.16 24.92
N ASP A 441 -141.72 23.66 25.32
CA ASP A 441 -142.75 22.79 25.92
C ASP A 441 -144.22 23.07 25.54
N ASP A 442 -144.50 23.77 24.43
CA ASP A 442 -145.88 23.86 23.91
C ASP A 442 -145.98 23.36 22.46
N ASN A 443 -146.28 22.06 22.33
CA ASN A 443 -146.79 21.42 21.11
C ASN A 443 -148.27 21.79 20.88
N GLN A 444 -148.61 23.08 20.80
CA GLN A 444 -149.94 23.53 20.38
C GLN A 444 -149.83 24.68 19.36
N GLU A 445 -150.19 24.34 18.12
CA GLU A 445 -150.46 25.23 16.96
C GLU A 445 -149.42 26.32 16.65
N LEU A 446 -148.23 25.91 16.21
CA LEU A 446 -147.28 26.78 15.50
C LEU A 446 -147.92 27.37 14.22
N SER A 447 -147.81 28.69 14.02
CA SER A 447 -148.27 29.35 12.80
C SER A 447 -147.49 28.87 11.57
N HIS A 448 -148.13 28.81 10.40
CA HIS A 448 -147.51 28.32 9.16
C HIS A 448 -146.27 29.17 8.76
N ASP A 449 -146.21 30.44 9.15
CA ASP A 449 -145.05 31.32 8.94
C ASP A 449 -143.90 31.03 9.91
N GLU A 450 -144.20 30.75 11.18
CA GLU A 450 -143.20 30.34 12.18
C GLU A 450 -142.56 28.99 11.81
N LEU A 451 -143.36 28.07 11.27
CA LEU A 451 -142.87 26.77 10.78
C LEU A 451 -141.97 26.94 9.54
N ARG A 452 -142.30 27.85 8.62
CA ARG A 452 -141.44 28.20 7.48
C ARG A 452 -140.15 28.87 7.92
N GLN A 453 -140.18 29.73 8.93
CA GLN A 453 -139.00 30.39 9.48
C GLN A 453 -138.09 29.39 10.20
N LYS A 454 -138.66 28.47 11.01
CA LYS A 454 -137.92 27.34 11.61
C LYS A 454 -137.32 26.43 10.54
N TYR A 455 -138.04 26.13 9.45
CA TYR A 455 -137.50 25.33 8.35
C TYR A 455 -136.34 26.03 7.61
N LYS A 456 -136.47 27.33 7.32
CA LYS A 456 -135.38 28.12 6.72
C LYS A 456 -134.16 28.19 7.63
N LYS A 457 -134.37 28.38 8.93
CA LYS A 457 -133.31 28.35 9.95
C LYS A 457 -132.63 26.98 9.97
N LEU A 458 -133.41 25.91 10.08
CA LEU A 458 -132.89 24.54 10.05
C LEU A 458 -132.13 24.21 8.76
N GLN A 459 -132.60 24.71 7.61
CA GLN A 459 -131.93 24.55 6.33
C GLN A 459 -130.60 25.33 6.28
N SER A 460 -130.58 26.55 6.83
CA SER A 460 -129.36 27.36 6.97
C SER A 460 -128.37 26.71 7.93
N ASP A 461 -128.84 26.22 9.08
CA ASP A 461 -128.03 25.53 10.09
C ASP A 461 -127.46 24.23 9.51
N PHE A 462 -128.27 23.47 8.77
CA PHE A 462 -127.83 22.26 8.08
C PHE A 462 -126.76 22.57 7.02
N GLN A 463 -126.89 23.69 6.31
CA GLN A 463 -125.87 24.14 5.36
C GLN A 463 -124.58 24.59 6.07
N SER A 464 -124.69 25.33 7.18
CA SER A 464 -123.54 25.74 7.99
C SER A 464 -122.81 24.53 8.59
N ILE A 465 -123.55 23.59 9.17
CA ILE A 465 -123.00 22.34 9.71
C ILE A 465 -122.28 21.53 8.63
N ASN A 466 -122.86 21.44 7.43
CA ASN A 466 -122.20 20.74 6.31
C ASN A 466 -120.95 21.46 5.79
N GLN A 467 -120.81 22.78 6.01
CA GLN A 467 -119.59 23.52 5.70
C GLN A 467 -118.55 23.46 6.83
N GLU A 468 -118.99 23.33 8.08
CA GLU A 468 -118.13 23.25 9.26
C GLU A 468 -117.51 21.87 9.45
N LEU A 469 -118.27 20.81 9.14
CA LEU A 469 -117.83 19.42 9.33
C LEU A 469 -116.52 19.12 8.55
N PRO A 470 -116.34 19.54 7.29
CA PRO A 470 -115.08 19.39 6.56
C PRO A 470 -113.91 20.16 7.19
N SER A 471 -114.15 21.34 7.78
CA SER A 471 -113.11 22.16 8.41
C SER A 471 -112.62 21.51 9.71
N ILE A 472 -113.55 21.01 10.53
CA ILE A 472 -113.24 20.25 11.75
C ILE A 472 -112.53 18.94 11.41
N GLU A 473 -113.01 18.22 10.39
CA GLU A 473 -112.39 16.99 9.91
C GLU A 473 -110.95 17.25 9.44
N LYS A 474 -110.73 18.33 8.68
CA LYS A 474 -109.40 18.75 8.22
C LYS A 474 -108.47 19.09 9.38
N ALA A 475 -108.93 19.88 10.36
CA ALA A 475 -108.14 20.24 11.54
C ALA A 475 -107.81 19.00 12.40
N TYR A 476 -108.78 18.12 12.62
CA TYR A 476 -108.60 16.87 13.36
C TYR A 476 -107.64 15.92 12.64
N LYS A 477 -107.77 15.79 11.32
CA LYS A 477 -106.87 14.98 10.49
C LYS A 477 -105.44 15.50 10.54
N LYS A 478 -105.23 16.82 10.37
CA LYS A 478 -103.91 17.44 10.54
C LYS A 478 -103.32 17.23 11.93
N MET A 479 -104.12 17.36 12.99
CA MET A 479 -103.65 17.14 14.36
C MET A 479 -103.29 15.67 14.63
N LYS A 480 -104.09 14.74 14.10
CA LYS A 480 -103.82 13.30 14.16
C LYS A 480 -102.56 12.94 13.38
N ASP A 481 -102.40 13.47 12.17
CA ASP A 481 -101.23 13.26 11.32
C ASP A 481 -99.97 13.84 12.01
N LEU A 482 -100.06 15.00 12.66
CA LEU A 482 -98.96 15.58 13.44
C LEU A 482 -98.61 14.73 14.67
N ALA A 483 -99.61 14.20 15.39
CA ALA A 483 -99.38 13.29 16.51
C ALA A 483 -98.73 11.98 16.06
N GLN A 484 -99.20 11.42 14.94
CA GLN A 484 -98.62 10.22 14.34
C GLN A 484 -97.19 10.47 13.84
N LYS A 485 -96.93 11.62 13.20
CA LYS A 485 -95.58 12.06 12.80
C LYS A 485 -94.65 12.11 14.02
N LYS A 486 -95.10 12.70 15.14
CA LYS A 486 -94.32 12.73 16.38
C LYS A 486 -94.02 11.33 16.94
N VAL A 487 -94.96 10.39 16.87
CA VAL A 487 -94.71 9.00 17.27
C VAL A 487 -93.67 8.35 16.36
N MET A 488 -93.76 8.56 15.04
CA MET A 488 -92.75 8.07 14.10
C MET A 488 -91.37 8.70 14.33
N ASP A 489 -91.32 10.00 14.66
CA ASP A 489 -90.08 10.69 15.01
C ASP A 489 -89.45 10.11 16.30
N PHE A 490 -90.28 9.72 17.29
CA PHE A 490 -89.79 9.03 18.48
C PHE A 490 -89.25 7.63 18.16
N VAL A 491 -89.92 6.87 17.31
CA VAL A 491 -89.41 5.57 16.84
C VAL A 491 -88.07 5.74 16.11
N ALA A 492 -87.96 6.74 15.24
CA ALA A 492 -86.69 7.06 14.56
C ALA A 492 -85.58 7.50 15.54
N LEU A 493 -85.94 8.25 16.60
CA LEU A 493 -85.01 8.61 17.67
C LEU A 493 -84.57 7.38 18.48
N GLU A 494 -85.47 6.46 18.78
CA GLU A 494 -85.15 5.19 19.45
C GLU A 494 -84.21 4.33 18.59
N GLU A 495 -84.49 4.18 17.30
CA GLU A 495 -83.60 3.51 16.36
C GLU A 495 -82.22 4.19 16.33
N LYS A 496 -82.17 5.53 16.29
CA LYS A 496 -80.92 6.28 16.36
C LYS A 496 -80.18 6.04 17.69
N ILE A 497 -80.87 5.96 18.82
CA ILE A 497 -80.27 5.61 20.11
C ILE A 497 -79.66 4.20 20.06
N THR A 498 -80.37 3.22 19.49
CA THR A 498 -79.81 1.86 19.35
C THR A 498 -78.56 1.82 18.48
N LEU A 499 -78.55 2.57 17.37
CA LEU A 499 -77.37 2.73 16.52
C LEU A 499 -76.23 3.41 17.27
N LEU A 500 -76.50 4.50 18.00
CA LEU A 500 -75.51 5.20 18.81
C LEU A 500 -74.93 4.32 19.93
N ILE A 501 -75.73 3.43 20.53
CA ILE A 501 -75.24 2.45 21.51
C ILE A 501 -74.29 1.44 20.84
N ALA A 502 -74.64 0.94 19.65
CA ALA A 502 -73.79 0.04 18.89
C ALA A 502 -72.49 0.72 18.42
N GLU A 503 -72.58 1.97 17.98
CA GLU A 503 -71.42 2.79 17.61
C GLU A 503 -70.54 3.11 18.81
N LYS A 504 -71.12 3.44 19.97
CA LYS A 504 -70.38 3.62 21.23
C LYS A 504 -69.64 2.35 21.60
N SER A 505 -70.29 1.19 21.56
CA SER A 505 -69.64 -0.10 21.85
C SER A 505 -68.46 -0.37 20.90
N LYS A 506 -68.63 -0.10 19.60
CA LYS A 506 -67.53 -0.18 18.61
C LYS A 506 -66.43 0.85 18.90
N ALA A 507 -66.78 2.06 19.31
CA ALA A 507 -65.83 3.11 19.66
C ALA A 507 -65.03 2.73 20.92
N ASP A 508 -65.68 2.17 21.94
CA ASP A 508 -65.04 1.67 23.17
C ASP A 508 -64.08 0.52 22.83
N GLN A 509 -64.49 -0.44 21.99
CA GLN A 509 -63.60 -1.50 21.52
C GLN A 509 -62.37 -0.96 20.79
N LYS A 510 -62.57 0.00 19.88
CA LYS A 510 -61.46 0.69 19.18
C LYS A 510 -60.57 1.45 20.15
N TYR A 511 -61.15 2.12 21.15
CA TYR A 511 -60.42 2.85 22.18
C TYR A 511 -59.53 1.91 23.00
N PHE A 512 -60.06 0.78 23.47
CA PHE A 512 -59.26 -0.20 24.22
C PHE A 512 -58.18 -0.87 23.37
N ALA A 513 -58.47 -1.16 22.10
CA ALA A 513 -57.46 -1.67 21.17
C ALA A 513 -56.33 -0.64 20.97
N ALA A 514 -56.69 0.62 20.68
CA ALA A 514 -55.72 1.71 20.53
C ALA A 514 -54.92 1.97 21.81
N ARG A 515 -55.55 1.85 22.99
CA ARG A 515 -54.88 1.97 24.30
C ARG A 515 -53.84 0.87 24.49
N LYS A 516 -54.20 -0.38 24.17
CA LYS A 516 -53.28 -1.53 24.23
C LYS A 516 -52.11 -1.40 23.26
N ASP A 517 -52.37 -0.93 22.04
CA ASP A 517 -51.33 -0.66 21.05
C ASP A 517 -50.42 0.49 21.52
N ALA A 518 -50.99 1.56 22.09
CA ALA A 518 -50.22 2.65 22.68
C ALA A 518 -49.33 2.18 23.84
N ASP A 519 -49.83 1.32 24.72
CA ASP A 519 -49.02 0.73 25.81
C ASP A 519 -47.89 -0.15 25.26
N THR A 520 -48.16 -0.91 24.19
CA THR A 520 -47.15 -1.72 23.49
C THR A 520 -46.06 -0.83 22.89
N ARG A 521 -46.43 0.25 22.18
CA ARG A 521 -45.50 1.24 21.65
C ARG A 521 -44.70 1.96 22.73
N ASN A 522 -45.32 2.31 23.86
CA ASN A 522 -44.60 2.89 25.01
C ASN A 522 -43.56 1.94 25.61
N ASN A 523 -43.85 0.63 25.64
CA ASN A 523 -42.89 -0.38 26.05
C ASN A 523 -41.72 -0.49 25.06
N GLU A 524 -42.00 -0.50 23.76
CA GLU A 524 -40.96 -0.47 22.70
C GLU A 524 -40.08 0.77 22.83
N ILE A 525 -40.67 1.97 22.99
CA ILE A 525 -39.93 3.22 23.18
C ILE A 525 -39.02 3.14 24.41
N ARG A 526 -39.51 2.60 25.54
CA ARG A 526 -38.67 2.42 26.74
C ARG A 526 -37.51 1.46 26.49
N SER A 527 -37.75 0.35 25.80
CA SER A 527 -36.70 -0.62 25.43
C SER A 527 -35.65 0.02 24.52
N LEU A 528 -36.09 0.75 23.49
CA LEU A 528 -35.21 1.46 22.56
C LEU A 528 -34.39 2.55 23.25
N ARG A 529 -34.99 3.31 24.19
CA ARG A 529 -34.26 4.30 25.00
C ARG A 529 -33.20 3.64 25.87
N HIS A 530 -33.51 2.51 26.50
CA HIS A 530 -32.55 1.76 27.29
C HIS A 530 -31.40 1.22 26.42
N GLN A 531 -31.71 0.66 25.25
CA GLN A 531 -30.73 0.20 24.29
C GLN A 531 -29.83 1.37 23.80
N ASN A 532 -30.41 2.52 23.47
CA ASN A 532 -29.66 3.70 23.03
C ASN A 532 -28.73 4.23 24.14
N SER A 533 -29.20 4.25 25.39
CA SER A 533 -28.35 4.60 26.55
C SER A 533 -27.15 3.65 26.69
N LYS A 534 -27.36 2.34 26.50
CA LYS A 534 -26.29 1.34 26.55
C LYS A 534 -25.31 1.49 25.38
N SER A 535 -25.82 1.76 24.18
CA SER A 535 -24.98 2.07 23.02
C SER A 535 -24.14 3.33 23.24
N ALA A 536 -24.71 4.38 23.84
CA ALA A 536 -23.97 5.59 24.19
C ALA A 536 -22.87 5.33 25.23
N GLU A 537 -23.12 4.48 26.22
CA GLU A 537 -22.11 4.06 27.21
C GLU A 537 -20.97 3.26 26.55
N ILE A 538 -21.29 2.33 25.64
CA ILE A 538 -20.27 1.58 24.86
C ILE A 538 -19.44 2.55 24.00
N ILE A 539 -20.07 3.53 23.36
CA ILE A 539 -19.35 4.54 22.57
C ILE A 539 -18.41 5.36 23.46
N ALA A 540 -18.84 5.74 24.66
CA ALA A 540 -17.98 6.47 25.61
C ALA A 540 -16.77 5.61 26.03
N GLN A 541 -16.98 4.33 26.36
CA GLN A 541 -15.90 3.39 26.69
C GLN A 541 -14.93 3.22 25.51
N LEU A 542 -15.42 3.09 24.28
CA LEU A 542 -14.58 2.99 23.09
C LEU A 542 -13.75 4.26 22.86
N LYS A 543 -14.31 5.45 23.09
CA LYS A 543 -13.59 6.73 23.02
C LYS A 543 -12.48 6.82 24.07
N ASP A 544 -12.74 6.38 25.30
CA ASP A 544 -11.72 6.36 26.36
C ASP A 544 -10.56 5.39 26.03
N VAL A 545 -10.87 4.22 25.48
CA VAL A 545 -9.86 3.26 25.00
C VAL A 545 -9.07 3.84 23.83
N GLU A 546 -9.73 4.52 22.89
CA GLU A 546 -9.04 5.20 21.78
C GLU A 546 -8.08 6.28 22.30
N ALA A 547 -8.50 7.08 23.28
CA ALA A 547 -7.65 8.09 23.91
C ALA A 547 -6.43 7.46 24.60
N GLN A 548 -6.61 6.35 25.32
CA GLN A 548 -5.50 5.60 25.93
C GLN A 548 -4.53 5.05 24.87
N ASN A 549 -5.04 4.51 23.76
CA ASN A 549 -4.21 4.03 22.66
C ASN A 549 -3.42 5.16 21.99
N ARG A 550 -4.03 6.33 21.78
CA ARG A 550 -3.34 7.52 21.24
C ARG A 550 -2.20 7.97 22.17
N LEU A 551 -2.43 7.95 23.48
CA LEU A 551 -1.37 8.24 24.46
C LEU A 551 -0.24 7.21 24.43
N LEU A 552 -0.58 5.91 24.32
CA LEU A 552 0.42 4.85 24.20
C LEU A 552 1.28 5.01 22.94
N ILE A 553 0.65 5.31 21.79
CA ILE A 553 1.35 5.58 20.53
C ILE A 553 2.30 6.76 20.70
N GLY A 554 1.85 7.89 21.26
CA GLY A 554 2.71 9.05 21.50
C GLY A 554 3.90 8.74 22.42
N ASN A 555 3.70 7.91 23.44
CA ASN A 555 4.77 7.45 24.31
C ASN A 555 5.78 6.54 23.59
N LEU A 556 5.31 5.63 22.72
CA LEU A 556 6.17 4.77 21.92
C LEU A 556 6.95 5.55 20.86
N GLU A 557 6.32 6.53 20.22
CA GLU A 557 6.97 7.45 19.27
C GLU A 557 8.10 8.23 19.94
N LYS A 558 7.85 8.75 21.15
CA LYS A 558 8.89 9.40 21.96
C LYS A 558 10.05 8.45 22.28
N GLN A 559 9.76 7.23 22.73
CA GLN A 559 10.81 6.23 23.00
C GLN A 559 11.63 5.88 21.75
N VAL A 560 10.99 5.75 20.57
CA VAL A 560 11.69 5.52 19.31
C VAL A 560 12.58 6.70 18.94
N SER A 561 12.11 7.93 19.16
CA SER A 561 12.92 9.13 18.95
C SER A 561 14.16 9.15 19.86
N ASP A 562 13.96 8.89 21.16
CA ASP A 562 15.05 8.86 22.15
C ASP A 562 16.07 7.75 21.82
N LEU A 563 15.59 6.56 21.39
CA LEU A 563 16.45 5.46 20.95
C LEU A 563 17.24 5.80 19.68
N LYS A 564 16.64 6.51 18.72
CA LYS A 564 17.35 6.97 17.52
C LYS A 564 18.45 7.98 17.88
N GLN A 565 18.17 8.90 18.80
CA GLN A 565 19.15 9.88 19.26
C GLN A 565 20.32 9.20 19.99
N THR A 566 20.04 8.27 20.91
CA THR A 566 21.08 7.52 21.62
C THR A 566 21.92 6.65 20.68
N ASN A 567 21.29 5.98 19.70
CA ASN A 567 22.02 5.19 18.70
C ASN A 567 22.90 6.06 17.78
N SER A 568 22.42 7.26 17.41
CA SER A 568 23.24 8.24 16.68
C SER A 568 24.46 8.67 17.49
N ALA A 569 24.28 8.96 18.80
CA ALA A 569 25.39 9.29 19.69
C ALA A 569 26.41 8.15 19.81
N LEU A 570 25.94 6.90 20.01
CA LEU A 570 26.79 5.71 20.06
C LEU A 570 27.54 5.48 18.75
N THR A 571 26.90 5.73 17.60
CA THR A 571 27.56 5.63 16.29
C THR A 571 28.70 6.62 16.14
N VAL A 572 28.52 7.86 16.61
CA VAL A 572 29.57 8.89 16.61
C VAL A 572 30.71 8.50 17.55
N GLU A 573 30.39 8.01 18.75
CA GLU A 573 31.39 7.53 19.70
C GLU A 573 32.19 6.35 19.16
N ASN A 574 31.53 5.37 18.53
CA ASN A 574 32.20 4.24 17.86
C ASN A 574 33.16 4.71 16.77
N LYS A 575 32.75 5.65 15.90
CA LYS A 575 33.66 6.24 14.89
C LYS A 575 34.85 6.94 15.52
N LYS A 576 34.64 7.65 16.62
CA LYS A 576 35.72 8.30 17.38
C LYS A 576 36.68 7.27 17.95
N MET A 577 36.17 6.20 18.56
CA MET A 577 36.96 5.10 19.11
C MET A 577 37.73 4.32 18.03
N GLU A 578 37.13 4.14 16.85
CA GLU A 578 37.81 3.53 15.71
C GLU A 578 38.97 4.41 15.22
N SER A 579 38.76 5.73 15.12
CA SER A 579 39.82 6.69 14.76
C SER A 579 40.98 6.68 15.76
N THR A 580 40.69 6.73 17.06
CA THR A 580 41.74 6.71 18.10
C THR A 580 42.48 5.37 18.13
N SER A 581 41.77 4.26 17.90
CA SER A 581 42.38 2.93 17.77
C SER A 581 43.32 2.87 16.56
N LEU A 582 42.90 3.37 15.40
CA LEU A 582 43.75 3.43 14.19
C LEU A 582 44.99 4.31 14.41
N GLU A 583 44.86 5.44 15.09
CA GLU A 583 45.99 6.29 15.45
C GLU A 583 46.97 5.58 16.41
N ALA A 584 46.45 4.87 17.41
CA ALA A 584 47.25 4.09 18.35
C ALA A 584 48.01 2.95 17.63
N VAL A 585 47.36 2.24 16.71
CA VAL A 585 48.00 1.21 15.87
C VAL A 585 49.10 1.82 15.01
N ARG A 586 48.83 2.92 14.30
CA ARG A 586 49.87 3.62 13.50
C ARG A 586 51.06 4.05 14.34
N ARG A 587 50.81 4.55 15.57
CA ARG A 587 51.86 4.94 16.51
C ARG A 587 52.68 3.72 16.97
N SER A 588 52.01 2.61 17.27
CA SER A 588 52.66 1.34 17.62
C SER A 588 53.54 0.83 16.47
N ASP A 589 53.05 0.83 15.23
CA ASP A 589 53.81 0.41 14.06
C ASP A 589 55.04 1.29 13.84
N SER A 590 54.90 2.61 14.03
CA SER A 590 56.03 3.54 13.95
C SER A 590 57.09 3.26 15.02
N LEU A 591 56.67 3.01 16.27
CA LEU A 591 57.60 2.65 17.34
C LEU A 591 58.26 1.29 17.07
N HIS A 592 57.51 0.32 16.53
CA HIS A 592 58.04 -0.98 16.17
C HIS A 592 59.12 -0.90 15.09
N ARG A 593 58.93 -0.04 14.07
CA ARG A 593 59.96 0.26 13.06
C ARG A 593 61.22 0.85 13.69
N GLN A 594 61.08 1.86 14.57
CA GLN A 594 62.21 2.45 15.29
C GLN A 594 62.96 1.42 16.15
N ILE A 595 62.23 0.55 16.85
CA ILE A 595 62.83 -0.54 17.64
C ILE A 595 63.61 -1.50 16.73
N SER A 596 63.05 -1.86 15.58
CA SER A 596 63.73 -2.73 14.60
C SER A 596 65.00 -2.09 14.04
N GLU A 597 64.96 -0.80 13.70
CA GLU A 597 66.12 -0.02 13.23
C GLU A 597 67.20 0.05 14.30
N LEU A 598 66.85 0.39 15.54
CA LEU A 598 67.79 0.41 16.67
C LEU A 598 68.37 -0.97 16.94
N THR A 599 67.56 -2.02 16.87
CA THR A 599 68.03 -3.40 17.04
C THR A 599 69.03 -3.79 15.95
N SER A 600 68.79 -3.41 14.69
CA SER A 600 69.71 -3.61 13.58
C SER A 600 71.03 -2.85 13.79
N LEU A 601 70.95 -1.59 14.25
CA LEU A 601 72.12 -0.77 14.56
C LEU A 601 72.98 -1.39 15.67
N VAL A 602 72.34 -1.88 16.74
CA VAL A 602 73.01 -2.58 17.84
C VAL A 602 73.71 -3.83 17.32
N LYS A 603 73.02 -4.69 16.56
CA LYS A 603 73.63 -5.88 15.94
C LYS A 603 74.83 -5.54 15.05
N SER A 604 74.72 -4.49 14.24
CA SER A 604 75.83 -4.01 13.41
C SER A 604 77.03 -3.55 14.25
N ARG A 605 76.78 -2.80 15.33
CA ARG A 605 77.82 -2.35 16.27
C ARG A 605 78.47 -3.51 17.03
N ASP A 606 77.70 -4.50 17.45
CA ASP A 606 78.22 -5.69 18.12
C ASP A 606 79.12 -6.50 17.17
N ASN A 607 78.69 -6.72 15.93
CA ASN A 607 79.49 -7.39 14.91
C ASN A 607 80.79 -6.63 14.60
N ALA A 608 80.73 -5.30 14.46
CA ALA A 608 81.91 -4.47 14.25
C ALA A 608 82.87 -4.52 15.46
N SER A 609 82.33 -4.51 16.68
CA SER A 609 83.12 -4.61 17.90
C SER A 609 83.77 -5.99 18.04
N ALA A 610 83.08 -7.06 17.67
CA ALA A 610 83.63 -8.41 17.62
C ALA A 610 84.79 -8.52 16.61
N ALA A 611 84.62 -7.97 15.40
CA ALA A 611 85.67 -7.94 14.39
C ALA A 611 86.91 -7.13 14.84
N ILE A 612 86.71 -5.99 15.54
CA ILE A 612 87.81 -5.21 16.13
C ILE A 612 88.52 -6.02 17.21
N ARG A 613 87.79 -6.72 18.09
CA ARG A 613 88.40 -7.59 19.12
C ARG A 613 89.22 -8.71 18.48
N GLU A 614 88.68 -9.39 17.47
CA GLU A 614 89.40 -10.42 16.73
C GLU A 614 90.68 -9.87 16.10
N ARG A 615 90.60 -8.71 15.42
CA ARG A 615 91.79 -8.05 14.86
C ARG A 615 92.82 -7.71 15.93
N ASN A 616 92.39 -7.18 17.08
CA ASN A 616 93.28 -6.88 18.21
C ASN A 616 93.96 -8.16 18.73
N THR A 617 93.23 -9.27 18.91
CA THR A 617 93.84 -10.54 19.36
C THR A 617 94.86 -11.07 18.36
N ILE A 618 94.62 -10.95 17.05
CA ILE A 618 95.59 -11.31 16.01
C ILE A 618 96.83 -10.40 16.07
N GLN A 619 96.63 -9.09 16.19
CA GLN A 619 97.72 -8.11 16.31
C GLN A 619 98.53 -8.33 17.60
N GLU A 620 97.89 -8.62 18.73
CA GLU A 620 98.55 -8.98 19.98
C GLU A 620 99.39 -10.26 19.82
N ALA A 621 98.86 -11.28 19.15
CA ALA A 621 99.60 -12.51 18.85
C ALA A 621 100.79 -12.26 17.90
N GLU A 622 100.66 -11.37 16.92
CA GLU A 622 101.77 -10.95 16.05
C GLU A 622 102.82 -10.15 16.81
N VAL A 623 102.42 -9.23 17.69
CA VAL A 623 103.32 -8.49 18.57
C VAL A 623 104.12 -9.45 19.43
N GLU A 624 103.48 -10.48 20.01
CA GLU A 624 104.18 -11.47 20.83
C GLU A 624 105.18 -12.31 20.01
N LYS A 625 104.81 -12.71 18.79
CA LYS A 625 105.74 -13.36 17.84
C LYS A 625 106.93 -12.45 17.49
N LEU A 626 106.68 -11.17 17.25
CA LEU A 626 107.73 -10.19 16.96
C LEU A 626 108.63 -9.96 18.16
N LYS A 627 108.10 -9.88 19.39
CA LYS A 627 108.90 -9.83 20.61
C LYS A 627 109.82 -11.03 20.73
N VAL A 628 109.32 -12.26 20.54
CA VAL A 628 110.16 -13.47 20.56
C VAL A 628 111.25 -13.42 19.49
N ARG A 629 110.94 -12.95 18.27
CA ARG A 629 111.96 -12.76 17.21
C ARG A 629 113.00 -11.72 17.59
N VAL A 630 112.59 -10.60 18.20
CA VAL A 630 113.50 -9.55 18.66
C VAL A 630 114.37 -10.06 19.81
N GLU A 631 113.81 -10.77 20.78
CA GLU A 631 114.58 -11.42 21.85
C GLU A 631 115.57 -12.46 21.30
N HIS A 632 115.17 -13.26 20.31
CA HIS A 632 116.05 -14.21 19.65
C HIS A 632 117.18 -13.49 18.90
N ALA A 633 116.86 -12.44 18.12
CA ALA A 633 117.86 -11.63 17.44
C ALA A 633 118.78 -10.88 18.42
N GLN A 634 118.28 -10.47 19.59
CA GLN A 634 119.08 -9.88 20.67
C GLN A 634 120.02 -10.92 21.28
N LYS A 635 119.54 -12.15 21.57
CA LYS A 635 120.38 -13.27 22.01
C LYS A 635 121.43 -13.63 20.98
N ASP A 636 121.09 -13.64 19.69
CA ASP A 636 122.05 -13.86 18.61
C ASP A 636 123.08 -12.73 18.54
N ARG A 637 122.65 -11.47 18.67
CA ARG A 637 123.57 -10.32 18.76
C ARG A 637 124.50 -10.43 19.96
N GLU A 638 124.00 -10.86 21.12
CA GLU A 638 124.80 -11.11 22.32
C GLU A 638 125.72 -12.31 22.15
N ASN A 639 125.29 -13.38 21.47
CA ASN A 639 126.13 -14.52 21.09
C ASN A 639 127.23 -14.09 20.12
N TRP A 640 126.94 -13.27 19.11
CA TRP A 640 127.95 -12.72 18.19
C TRP A 640 128.89 -11.75 18.90
N LYS A 641 128.37 -10.92 19.80
CA LYS A 641 129.19 -10.05 20.66
C LYS A 641 130.07 -10.87 21.61
N SER A 642 129.54 -11.98 22.15
CA SER A 642 130.27 -12.94 22.98
C SER A 642 131.31 -13.70 22.16
N LYS A 643 131.01 -14.10 20.92
CA LYS A 643 131.98 -14.68 19.97
C LYS A 643 133.05 -13.66 19.53
N ALA A 644 132.72 -12.38 19.47
CA ALA A 644 133.69 -11.31 19.20
C ALA A 644 134.53 -10.91 20.43
N LEU A 645 134.04 -11.18 21.66
CA LEU A 645 134.74 -10.93 22.93
C LEU A 645 135.46 -12.18 23.47
N SER A 646 135.00 -13.36 23.08
CA SER A 646 135.65 -14.65 23.25
C SER A 646 136.63 -14.79 22.10
N ASN A 647 137.90 -14.44 22.34
CA ASN A 647 139.03 -14.85 21.51
C ASN A 647 138.90 -16.35 21.15
N SER A 648 138.27 -16.65 20.02
CA SER A 648 138.45 -17.94 19.37
C SER A 648 139.66 -17.78 18.46
N SER A 649 140.80 -18.19 19.01
CA SER A 649 142.08 -18.37 18.32
C SER A 649 142.02 -19.48 17.25
N GLU A 650 140.88 -19.64 16.57
CA GLU A 650 140.65 -20.63 15.51
C GLU A 650 139.93 -20.04 14.27
N GLU A 651 139.48 -18.78 14.31
CA GLU A 651 138.98 -18.06 13.11
C GLU A 651 140.01 -17.11 12.47
N GLU A 652 141.17 -16.90 13.12
CA GLU A 652 142.31 -16.15 12.54
C GLU A 652 143.23 -17.03 11.67
N GLU A 653 143.06 -18.37 11.72
CA GLU A 653 143.84 -19.35 10.94
C GLU A 653 143.12 -19.81 9.64
N MET A 654 141.81 -19.56 9.51
CA MET A 654 141.01 -19.84 8.29
C MET A 654 141.02 -18.69 7.26
N LEU A 655 141.72 -17.58 7.55
CA LEU A 655 141.78 -16.37 6.72
C LEU A 655 143.16 -16.10 6.07
N ARG A 656 143.96 -17.14 5.82
CA ARG A 656 145.20 -17.05 5.00
C ARG A 656 145.46 -18.35 4.20
N PRO A 657 144.67 -18.69 3.16
CA PRO A 657 145.31 -18.79 1.83
C PRO A 657 144.35 -18.60 0.62
N PHE A 658 143.38 -17.67 0.65
CA PHE A 658 142.50 -17.36 -0.50
C PHE A 658 142.61 -15.92 -1.03
N GLY A 659 143.83 -15.38 -0.99
CA GLY A 659 144.26 -14.31 -1.87
C GLY A 659 145.06 -14.87 -3.06
N ARG A 660 144.36 -15.49 -4.03
CA ARG A 660 144.68 -15.66 -5.47
C ARG A 660 144.21 -17.01 -6.02
N GLU A 661 143.04 -17.05 -6.66
CA GLU A 661 142.80 -17.74 -7.94
C GLU A 661 141.39 -17.48 -8.50
N GLY A 662 141.34 -17.12 -9.79
CA GLY A 662 140.16 -17.12 -10.71
C GLY A 662 139.07 -16.07 -10.44
N ARG A 663 138.83 -15.00 -11.21
CA ARG A 663 138.90 -14.80 -12.67
C ARG A 663 138.49 -16.03 -13.49
N GLN A 664 137.18 -16.29 -13.55
CA GLN A 664 136.54 -16.80 -14.77
C GLN A 664 135.04 -16.46 -14.75
N ASN A 665 134.57 -15.85 -15.85
CA ASN A 665 133.16 -15.63 -16.26
C ASN A 665 132.42 -14.52 -15.47
N ASN A 666 132.27 -13.26 -15.91
CA ASN A 666 132.00 -12.67 -17.23
C ASN A 666 130.75 -13.22 -17.95
N VAL A 667 129.69 -12.40 -17.92
CA VAL A 667 128.76 -12.09 -19.03
C VAL A 667 127.69 -13.16 -19.37
N ILE A 668 126.47 -12.66 -19.65
CA ILE A 668 125.22 -13.35 -20.08
C ILE A 668 124.38 -13.85 -18.87
N ALA A 669 123.13 -13.46 -18.59
CA ALA A 669 122.07 -12.64 -19.20
C ALA A 669 121.01 -12.43 -18.06
N LEU A 670 120.17 -11.40 -17.90
CA LEU A 670 119.53 -10.43 -18.80
C LEU A 670 119.02 -11.02 -20.11
N ASP A 671 118.27 -12.11 -20.00
CA ASP A 671 117.09 -12.38 -20.81
C ASP A 671 116.25 -13.44 -20.08
N GLU A 672 114.96 -13.52 -20.38
CA GLU A 672 113.93 -14.40 -19.79
C GLU A 672 113.13 -13.85 -18.61
N MET A 673 112.62 -12.63 -18.82
CA MET A 673 111.17 -12.51 -18.88
C MET A 673 110.65 -13.30 -20.10
N ARG A 674 110.23 -14.55 -19.94
CA ARG A 674 109.08 -15.14 -20.66
C ARG A 674 108.90 -16.63 -20.34
N THR A 675 107.65 -16.99 -20.07
CA THR A 675 107.07 -18.35 -20.02
C THR A 675 107.46 -19.21 -18.81
N GLY A 676 106.56 -19.74 -17.96
CA GLY A 676 105.09 -19.72 -17.86
C GLY A 676 104.69 -20.12 -16.43
N ARG A 677 103.63 -19.53 -15.83
CA ARG A 677 102.25 -20.08 -15.81
C ARG A 677 102.20 -21.51 -15.22
N ILE A 678 101.52 -21.84 -14.11
CA ILE A 678 100.11 -21.64 -13.67
C ILE A 678 100.07 -22.15 -12.21
N SER A 679 99.38 -21.54 -11.23
CA SER A 679 97.96 -21.83 -11.02
C SER A 679 97.22 -20.84 -10.12
N ARG A 680 95.96 -20.66 -10.51
CA ARG A 680 94.91 -19.81 -9.97
C ARG A 680 94.51 -20.22 -8.55
N ARG A 681 94.26 -19.23 -7.70
CA ARG A 681 92.98 -19.12 -6.97
C ARG A 681 92.54 -17.67 -6.96
N HIS A 682 91.51 -17.40 -7.75
CA HIS A 682 90.54 -16.37 -7.45
C HIS A 682 89.80 -16.79 -6.17
N PHE A 683 89.63 -15.84 -5.24
CA PHE A 683 88.43 -15.77 -4.43
C PHE A 683 87.83 -14.39 -4.68
N ALA A 684 86.82 -14.37 -5.54
CA ALA A 684 85.78 -13.36 -5.50
C ALA A 684 84.67 -13.90 -4.59
N GLY A 685 84.15 -13.04 -3.72
CA GLY A 685 82.98 -13.30 -2.88
C GLY A 685 82.92 -12.23 -1.78
N MET A 686 81.81 -11.58 -1.48
CA MET A 686 80.49 -11.62 -2.08
C MET A 686 79.75 -10.41 -1.49
N TYR A 687 79.42 -9.40 -2.30
CA TYR A 687 78.33 -8.48 -1.99
C TYR A 687 77.05 -9.29 -2.20
N ILE A 688 76.33 -9.58 -1.12
CA ILE A 688 74.98 -10.12 -1.21
C ILE A 688 74.04 -8.93 -1.37
N ILE A 689 73.63 -8.70 -2.62
CA ILE A 689 72.34 -8.12 -2.94
C ILE A 689 71.38 -9.30 -3.03
N ASN A 690 70.42 -9.38 -2.10
CA ASN A 690 69.22 -10.17 -2.29
C ASN A 690 68.26 -9.34 -3.14
N TYR A 691 67.93 -9.84 -4.33
CA TYR A 691 66.66 -9.57 -5.00
C TYR A 691 66.04 -10.92 -5.35
N ASP A 692 64.71 -10.92 -5.30
CA ASP A 692 63.73 -11.95 -5.65
C ASP A 692 63.00 -12.56 -4.45
N GLU A 693 61.67 -12.71 -4.46
CA GLU A 693 60.61 -12.19 -5.32
C GLU A 693 59.29 -12.60 -4.61
N PHE A 694 58.23 -11.85 -4.90
CA PHE A 694 56.81 -12.24 -4.86
C PHE A 694 56.29 -13.14 -3.73
N GLY A 695 55.58 -12.50 -2.80
CA GLY A 695 54.49 -13.09 -2.04
C GLY A 695 53.35 -12.08 -1.91
N TYR A 696 52.46 -12.04 -2.90
CA TYR A 696 51.11 -11.54 -2.74
C TYR A 696 50.39 -12.45 -1.74
N THR A 697 50.04 -11.93 -0.56
CA THR A 697 48.89 -12.40 0.20
C THR A 697 48.07 -11.21 0.66
N SER A 698 46.90 -11.11 0.04
CA SER A 698 45.70 -10.56 0.67
C SER A 698 45.47 -11.24 2.01
N ASP A 699 45.22 -10.46 3.07
CA ASP A 699 43.92 -10.51 3.75
C ASP A 699 43.89 -9.55 4.94
N VAL A 700 42.91 -8.65 4.86
CA VAL A 700 42.35 -7.89 5.97
C VAL A 700 40.92 -8.40 6.16
N LYS A 701 40.69 -8.97 7.35
CA LYS A 701 39.48 -8.91 8.20
C LYS A 701 38.25 -9.79 7.91
N SER A 702 37.90 -10.52 8.97
CA SER A 702 36.56 -10.48 9.56
C SER A 702 36.16 -9.04 9.93
N VAL A 703 35.01 -8.57 9.45
CA VAL A 703 33.81 -8.05 10.16
C VAL A 703 32.80 -7.65 9.09
#